data_AF-A0A2D6MQN4-F1
#
_entry.id   AF-A0A2D6MQN4-F1
#
_cell.length_a   1.000
_cell.length_b   1.000
_cell.length_c   1.000
_cell.angle_alpha   90.00
_cell.angle_beta   90.00
_cell.angle_gamma   90.00
#
_symmetry.space_group_name_H-M   'P 1'
#
loop_
_entity.id
_entity.type
_entity.pdbx_description
1 polymer ?
#
loop_
_entity_poly.entity_id
_entity_poly.type
_entity_poly.pdbx_seq_one_letter_code
_entity_poly.pdbx_strand_id
1 'polypeptide(L)'
;MRQVDDGDAPFPVDPFDGRIGQDPDDLREPQRQGGAPAFGLEAVLRDSQRRPASLAKPPPELGREIRRGPIDRPVGARHREDLVDRTQQHDAGFVANELVDHPRQRLPRGTDGLGPDDPDRTTSELREVELPLAEGVDRIRLGTGHRHGRSLADLAGRARIGGRTRTGLRVARLRSNRYRAPRMEWQIVFTLALVVAALAAMVRELAAPDLVMMATLICFGAAGILSPAQTFAGFANPVVAAVGALFIVSAALRETGALEMTLGRALGRFAGTRTSILRMAVPVAGLSAFLNNAPIVAMMTPTVIDWSKRHRIAASQFLIPLSYASILGSVTTIIGTSTILTVVGMVNAAGLEPWGFFEPAPVGGLIACAGLLYLLFIAPRHLPVHMEAPEELDDRTREYTSAMRVTDGSPLDGMTVEEANLRALPGLFLVEIDRGAHLITPVGPDQVLSSGDILVFAGVISTIIDLQRIRGLEPAAPEELLSSLPGGRNRPMVEAVVSASSPLIGQTVKQSNFRSVYDAVVIAVHRNAERVHGKIGDIALRPGDTLLMQCAPEFMRLHRNSRDFYLASELPGARTPAFERARVALGILAAMVLAVSLGGIHISIAAFVTVAALIGTRCISPAQARSSVDWSVLITIGCGLGIANAMDQSGAARFVAQGLVASVGAFGPLATLVVIYLLCLLMAETLHHNAAVAIMFPIALAAAGQLGVDYQPFVMTVAMASACAFAFPISYQTHLIVYGAGGYRFRDFLRVGIPLDAVCMVVALVMIPRIWPL
;
A
#
# COMPACT_ATOMS: atom_id res chain seq x y z
N MET A 1 53.03 6.51 50.84
CA MET A 1 53.61 6.76 52.17
C MET A 1 53.19 5.59 53.05
N ARG A 2 54.10 4.63 53.28
CA ARG A 2 53.84 3.23 53.70
C ARG A 2 53.07 2.41 52.63
N GLN A 3 53.41 1.17 52.23
CA GLN A 3 53.96 -0.02 52.94
C GLN A 3 52.87 -0.70 53.79
N VAL A 4 52.65 -2.02 53.86
CA VAL A 4 53.48 -3.19 53.49
C VAL A 4 53.09 -3.78 52.10
N ASP A 5 53.47 -5.03 51.82
CA ASP A 5 54.30 -5.57 50.71
C ASP A 5 53.84 -7.07 50.49
N ASP A 6 54.29 -8.02 49.65
CA ASP A 6 55.44 -8.40 48.77
C ASP A 6 54.87 -9.22 47.56
N GLY A 7 55.52 -10.03 46.67
CA GLY A 7 56.92 -10.46 46.40
C GLY A 7 57.03 -11.56 45.29
N ASP A 8 58.25 -11.80 44.78
CA ASP A 8 58.86 -12.91 43.97
C ASP A 8 58.29 -13.50 42.63
N ALA A 9 59.25 -13.94 41.78
CA ALA A 9 59.18 -14.59 40.44
C ALA A 9 60.33 -15.65 40.34
N PRO A 10 60.73 -16.33 39.21
CA PRO A 10 60.40 -16.20 37.77
C PRO A 10 60.26 -17.55 36.97
N PHE A 11 60.51 -17.54 35.64
CA PHE A 11 60.46 -18.64 34.64
C PHE A 11 61.42 -19.83 34.85
N PRO A 12 61.15 -21.01 34.22
CA PRO A 12 62.06 -21.51 33.15
C PRO A 12 61.37 -22.23 31.94
N VAL A 13 62.12 -23.06 31.18
CA VAL A 13 62.00 -23.38 29.72
C VAL A 13 61.60 -24.86 29.40
N ASP A 14 61.19 -25.10 28.13
CA ASP A 14 61.03 -26.34 27.30
C ASP A 14 62.09 -27.48 27.49
N PRO A 15 61.97 -28.76 27.00
CA PRO A 15 61.88 -29.12 25.54
C PRO A 15 61.40 -30.55 25.03
N PHE A 16 61.38 -30.74 23.67
CA PHE A 16 61.59 -31.98 22.83
C PHE A 16 60.55 -33.15 22.79
N ASP A 17 60.37 -33.99 21.74
CA ASP A 17 60.77 -34.18 20.29
C ASP A 17 59.72 -35.15 19.63
N GLY A 18 59.48 -35.38 18.32
CA GLY A 18 59.92 -34.79 17.03
C GLY A 18 59.72 -35.73 15.81
N ARG A 19 60.31 -35.35 14.65
CA ARG A 19 60.67 -36.16 13.43
C ARG A 19 59.63 -36.63 12.35
N ILE A 20 59.74 -35.99 11.15
CA ILE A 20 59.98 -36.56 9.77
C ILE A 20 58.86 -37.26 8.96
N GLY A 21 58.75 -36.91 7.65
CA GLY A 21 58.02 -37.59 6.55
C GLY A 21 56.72 -36.87 6.12
N GLN A 22 56.47 -36.30 4.93
CA GLN A 22 56.82 -36.53 3.51
C GLN A 22 56.17 -37.76 2.81
N ASP A 23 55.08 -37.49 2.08
CA ASP A 23 54.70 -37.89 0.68
C ASP A 23 55.07 -39.26 0.07
N PRO A 24 54.34 -39.73 -0.98
CA PRO A 24 52.93 -39.52 -1.36
C PRO A 24 52.22 -40.87 -1.70
N ASP A 25 51.13 -40.82 -2.48
CA ASP A 25 50.52 -41.89 -3.31
C ASP A 25 50.76 -43.38 -2.99
N ASP A 26 49.67 -44.14 -2.78
CA ASP A 26 49.51 -45.39 -3.53
C ASP A 26 48.04 -45.65 -3.93
N LEU A 27 47.87 -46.30 -5.07
CA LEU A 27 46.61 -46.67 -5.71
C LEU A 27 46.34 -48.16 -5.46
N ARG A 28 45.07 -48.57 -5.23
CA ARG A 28 44.42 -49.74 -5.86
C ARG A 28 43.07 -50.13 -5.24
N GLU A 29 42.03 -50.09 -6.08
CA GLU A 29 40.94 -51.10 -6.05
C GLU A 29 41.48 -52.47 -6.58
N PRO A 30 40.69 -53.58 -6.69
CA PRO A 30 39.29 -53.80 -6.29
C PRO A 30 39.00 -55.15 -5.57
N GLN A 31 37.78 -55.30 -5.04
CA GLN A 31 36.79 -56.38 -5.33
C GLN A 31 35.58 -56.23 -4.39
N ARG A 32 34.35 -55.97 -4.86
CA ARG A 32 33.41 -56.80 -5.66
C ARG A 32 32.71 -57.95 -4.90
N GLN A 33 31.58 -57.62 -4.27
CA GLN A 33 30.36 -58.44 -4.10
C GLN A 33 29.23 -57.49 -3.62
N GLY A 34 27.99 -57.50 -4.11
CA GLY A 34 27.39 -58.16 -5.29
C GLY A 34 26.17 -57.35 -5.77
N GLY A 35 25.79 -57.47 -7.04
CA GLY A 35 24.84 -56.53 -7.69
C GLY A 35 23.36 -56.91 -7.64
N ALA A 36 22.52 -55.88 -7.85
CA ALA A 36 21.06 -55.92 -7.97
C ALA A 36 20.50 -56.79 -9.13
N PRO A 37 19.18 -57.04 -9.15
CA PRO A 37 18.39 -57.04 -10.36
C PRO A 37 17.74 -55.66 -10.61
N ALA A 38 17.54 -55.31 -11.89
CA ALA A 38 16.87 -54.06 -12.29
C ALA A 38 15.68 -54.35 -13.23
N PHE A 39 14.58 -53.62 -13.07
CA PHE A 39 13.55 -53.36 -14.09
C PHE A 39 12.66 -52.19 -13.60
N GLY A 40 12.38 -51.15 -14.37
CA GLY A 40 12.88 -50.81 -15.70
C GLY A 40 12.80 -49.30 -15.97
N LEU A 41 13.64 -48.78 -16.86
CA LEU A 41 13.79 -47.36 -17.18
C LEU A 41 13.58 -47.13 -18.69
N GLU A 42 12.32 -46.96 -19.13
CA GLU A 42 11.98 -46.58 -20.51
C GLU A 42 10.93 -45.46 -20.55
N ALA A 43 11.39 -44.24 -20.21
CA ALA A 43 10.67 -42.98 -20.47
C ALA A 43 11.68 -41.84 -20.70
N VAL A 44 12.70 -42.12 -21.52
CA VAL A 44 13.87 -41.25 -21.76
C VAL A 44 13.71 -40.50 -23.09
N LEU A 45 14.05 -39.19 -23.10
CA LEU A 45 14.28 -38.34 -24.29
C LEU A 45 13.15 -38.22 -25.34
N ARG A 46 12.07 -37.50 -24.99
CA ARG A 46 11.17 -36.66 -25.84
C ARG A 46 10.24 -35.91 -24.85
N ASP A 47 10.20 -34.59 -24.73
CA ASP A 47 10.02 -33.57 -25.77
C ASP A 47 10.76 -32.24 -25.42
N SER A 48 12.09 -32.23 -25.52
CA SER A 48 12.90 -31.01 -25.34
C SER A 48 13.08 -30.20 -26.64
N GLN A 49 12.04 -30.10 -27.49
CA GLN A 49 12.05 -29.24 -28.68
C GLN A 49 10.71 -28.53 -28.97
N ARG A 50 10.42 -27.46 -28.22
CA ARG A 50 9.60 -26.35 -28.73
C ARG A 50 10.27 -25.00 -28.44
N ARG A 51 10.57 -24.26 -29.51
CA ARG A 51 11.11 -22.89 -29.45
C ARG A 51 10.02 -21.89 -29.02
N PRO A 52 10.37 -20.74 -28.41
CA PRO A 52 9.44 -19.62 -28.29
C PRO A 52 9.04 -19.09 -29.68
N ALA A 53 7.77 -18.74 -29.84
CA ALA A 53 7.26 -18.14 -31.08
C ALA A 53 7.65 -16.65 -31.14
N SER A 54 8.50 -16.28 -32.09
CA SER A 54 9.01 -14.92 -32.26
C SER A 54 8.14 -14.05 -33.16
N LEU A 55 8.09 -12.76 -32.83
CA LEU A 55 8.03 -11.60 -33.75
C LEU A 55 7.53 -11.87 -35.18
N ALA A 56 6.32 -11.42 -35.49
CA ALA A 56 5.83 -11.33 -36.86
C ALA A 56 6.66 -10.33 -37.69
N LYS A 57 7.01 -10.70 -38.92
CA LYS A 57 7.48 -9.82 -39.99
C LYS A 57 6.71 -10.11 -41.28
N PRO A 58 6.63 -9.17 -42.24
CA PRO A 58 5.57 -9.14 -43.24
C PRO A 58 5.69 -10.21 -44.34
N PRO A 59 4.58 -10.55 -45.03
CA PRO A 59 4.58 -11.48 -46.15
C PRO A 59 5.22 -10.87 -47.43
N PRO A 60 5.76 -11.71 -48.33
CA PRO A 60 6.28 -11.28 -49.63
C PRO A 60 5.19 -11.11 -50.70
N GLU A 61 5.50 -10.37 -51.77
CA GLU A 61 4.64 -10.19 -52.94
C GLU A 61 4.92 -11.18 -54.10
N LEU A 62 4.02 -11.15 -55.09
CA LEU A 62 4.13 -11.59 -56.49
C LEU A 62 4.06 -13.09 -56.83
N GLY A 63 3.01 -13.45 -57.60
CA GLY A 63 3.22 -14.24 -58.82
C GLY A 63 2.16 -15.28 -59.25
N ARG A 64 1.16 -14.87 -60.05
CA ARG A 64 0.46 -15.65 -61.10
C ARG A 64 -0.47 -16.82 -60.64
N GLU A 65 -1.53 -17.24 -61.37
CA GLU A 65 -2.06 -16.84 -62.69
C GLU A 65 -3.61 -17.08 -62.85
N ILE A 66 -4.29 -16.17 -63.56
CA ILE A 66 -5.48 -16.31 -64.47
C ILE A 66 -6.72 -17.14 -64.05
N ARG A 67 -7.90 -16.48 -63.97
CA ARG A 67 -9.01 -16.59 -64.98
C ARG A 67 -10.14 -15.54 -64.85
N ARG A 68 -10.31 -14.76 -65.95
CA ARG A 68 -11.53 -14.12 -66.49
C ARG A 68 -12.30 -13.05 -65.65
N GLY A 69 -12.45 -11.84 -66.23
CA GLY A 69 -13.45 -10.82 -65.85
C GLY A 69 -14.78 -10.97 -66.62
N PRO A 70 -15.54 -9.89 -66.96
CA PRO A 70 -15.01 -8.62 -67.50
C PRO A 70 -15.70 -7.28 -67.11
N ILE A 71 -15.07 -6.14 -67.46
CA ILE A 71 -15.66 -4.80 -67.79
C ILE A 71 -16.28 -3.99 -66.59
N ASP A 72 -16.13 -2.66 -66.43
CA ASP A 72 -15.65 -1.57 -67.32
C ASP A 72 -14.70 -0.51 -66.64
N ARG A 73 -14.31 0.55 -67.38
CA ARG A 73 -13.41 1.69 -67.01
C ARG A 73 -14.07 3.07 -67.36
N PRO A 74 -13.45 4.29 -67.33
CA PRO A 74 -12.03 4.76 -67.23
C PRO A 74 -11.73 5.69 -65.99
N VAL A 75 -10.52 6.16 -65.62
CA VAL A 75 -9.47 7.05 -66.23
C VAL A 75 -10.02 8.44 -66.65
N GLY A 76 -9.40 9.63 -66.44
CA GLY A 76 -8.13 10.13 -65.84
C GLY A 76 -7.85 11.58 -66.37
N ALA A 77 -6.78 12.34 -66.07
CA ALA A 77 -5.74 12.34 -65.02
C ALA A 77 -4.79 13.59 -65.18
N ARG A 78 -4.07 13.99 -64.09
CA ARG A 78 -2.90 14.94 -64.01
C ARG A 78 -3.11 16.49 -63.92
N HIS A 79 -2.29 17.08 -63.04
CA HIS A 79 -1.45 18.32 -63.17
C HIS A 79 -1.97 19.78 -62.97
N ARG A 80 -1.11 20.50 -62.20
CA ARG A 80 -0.57 21.89 -62.34
C ARG A 80 -1.32 23.12 -61.80
N GLU A 81 -0.53 23.95 -61.08
CA GLU A 81 -0.29 25.42 -61.19
C GLU A 81 -1.48 26.36 -61.46
N ASP A 82 -1.58 27.59 -60.94
CA ASP A 82 -0.97 28.32 -59.81
C ASP A 82 -1.70 29.69 -59.71
N LEU A 83 -1.77 30.31 -58.51
CA LEU A 83 -1.93 31.75 -58.14
C LEU A 83 -2.63 31.81 -56.75
N VAL A 84 -2.02 32.38 -55.70
CA VAL A 84 -2.01 33.84 -55.34
C VAL A 84 -3.46 34.35 -55.12
N ASP A 85 -3.86 34.83 -53.94
CA ASP A 85 -3.16 35.83 -53.11
C ASP A 85 -3.25 35.64 -51.56
N ARG A 86 -2.69 36.62 -50.84
CA ARG A 86 -2.53 36.80 -49.37
C ARG A 86 -3.86 37.04 -48.59
N THR A 87 -3.97 37.13 -47.25
CA THR A 87 -3.01 37.16 -46.11
C THR A 87 -3.72 36.76 -44.78
N GLN A 88 -2.93 36.49 -43.72
CA GLN A 88 -3.05 36.87 -42.28
C GLN A 88 -4.35 37.53 -41.70
N GLN A 89 -4.70 37.45 -40.39
CA GLN A 89 -4.30 36.65 -39.19
C GLN A 89 -5.16 37.13 -37.96
N HIS A 90 -5.13 36.39 -36.83
CA HIS A 90 -5.47 36.82 -35.44
C HIS A 90 -6.93 37.11 -34.98
N ASP A 91 -7.28 36.39 -33.90
CA ASP A 91 -7.78 36.83 -32.57
C ASP A 91 -9.18 37.38 -32.27
N ALA A 92 -9.55 37.08 -31.01
CA ALA A 92 -10.44 37.76 -30.07
C ALA A 92 -11.95 37.83 -30.40
N GLY A 93 -12.76 37.22 -29.53
CA GLY A 93 -14.21 37.42 -29.51
C GLY A 93 -14.65 38.59 -28.62
N PHE A 94 -15.93 38.95 -28.70
CA PHE A 94 -16.58 39.82 -27.71
C PHE A 94 -18.06 39.44 -27.47
N VAL A 95 -18.66 40.07 -26.46
CA VAL A 95 -19.99 39.78 -25.90
C VAL A 95 -21.09 40.65 -26.52
N ALA A 96 -22.29 40.10 -26.80
CA ALA A 96 -23.59 40.75 -26.56
C ALA A 96 -24.83 39.87 -26.85
N ASN A 97 -25.86 40.01 -25.99
CA ASN A 97 -27.33 40.01 -26.15
C ASN A 97 -27.94 39.74 -27.56
N GLU A 98 -29.13 39.14 -27.69
CA GLU A 98 -30.42 39.78 -27.36
C GLU A 98 -31.61 38.83 -27.03
N LEU A 99 -32.58 39.39 -26.27
CA LEU A 99 -34.07 39.26 -26.26
C LEU A 99 -34.79 37.92 -26.61
N VAL A 100 -36.02 37.63 -26.13
CA VAL A 100 -36.81 37.99 -24.91
C VAL A 100 -38.10 37.15 -24.96
N ASP A 101 -38.61 36.65 -23.82
CA ASP A 101 -40.03 36.81 -23.44
C ASP A 101 -40.32 36.40 -21.98
N HIS A 102 -41.40 36.94 -21.39
CA HIS A 102 -41.75 36.74 -19.98
C HIS A 102 -43.21 37.16 -19.67
N PRO A 103 -44.01 36.31 -19.01
CA PRO A 103 -45.09 36.79 -18.13
C PRO A 103 -44.71 36.83 -16.64
N ARG A 104 -45.01 38.00 -16.05
CA ARG A 104 -45.00 38.35 -14.62
C ARG A 104 -46.33 37.92 -13.95
N GLN A 105 -46.62 37.97 -12.64
CA GLN A 105 -45.95 38.14 -11.33
C GLN A 105 -47.07 38.03 -10.26
N ARG A 106 -46.74 37.83 -8.97
CA ARG A 106 -46.87 38.88 -7.90
C ARG A 106 -46.78 38.30 -6.47
N LEU A 107 -45.96 38.97 -5.65
CA LEU A 107 -45.98 38.97 -4.19
C LEU A 107 -46.31 40.40 -3.71
N PRO A 108 -46.92 40.59 -2.53
CA PRO A 108 -46.92 41.87 -1.81
C PRO A 108 -45.59 42.12 -1.05
N ARG A 109 -45.40 43.34 -0.51
CA ARG A 109 -44.23 43.79 0.28
C ARG A 109 -44.65 44.83 1.34
N GLY A 110 -43.86 44.94 2.42
CA GLY A 110 -43.82 46.11 3.32
C GLY A 110 -44.69 46.00 4.59
N THR A 111 -44.39 46.70 5.70
CA THR A 111 -43.21 47.53 6.06
C THR A 111 -43.14 47.75 7.58
N ASP A 112 -41.92 47.86 8.12
CA ASP A 112 -41.39 48.62 9.27
C ASP A 112 -42.32 49.17 10.40
N GLY A 113 -41.92 49.03 11.68
CA GLY A 113 -42.39 49.91 12.77
C GLY A 113 -42.30 49.41 14.23
N LEU A 114 -41.48 50.11 15.03
CA LEU A 114 -41.45 50.33 16.51
C LEU A 114 -42.50 49.67 17.47
N GLY A 115 -42.06 49.30 18.69
CA GLY A 115 -42.91 48.99 19.87
C GLY A 115 -43.14 50.21 20.81
N PRO A 116 -43.59 50.06 22.08
CA PRO A 116 -43.57 48.87 22.97
C PRO A 116 -44.93 48.54 23.68
N ASP A 117 -44.86 47.98 24.90
CA ASP A 117 -45.90 47.80 25.96
C ASP A 117 -46.82 46.54 25.99
N ASP A 118 -46.37 45.57 26.81
CA ASP A 118 -47.03 44.76 27.89
C ASP A 118 -48.57 44.82 28.12
N PRO A 119 -49.23 43.85 28.83
CA PRO A 119 -48.77 42.57 29.40
C PRO A 119 -49.63 41.32 29.02
N ASP A 120 -49.38 40.22 29.74
CA ASP A 120 -50.34 39.15 30.10
C ASP A 120 -50.58 37.99 29.11
N ARG A 121 -49.65 37.02 29.11
CA ARG A 121 -49.92 35.70 29.75
C ARG A 121 -48.70 34.79 29.91
N THR A 122 -48.74 33.97 30.95
CA THR A 122 -47.62 33.16 31.46
C THR A 122 -47.65 31.68 31.04
N THR A 123 -46.46 31.07 31.04
CA THR A 123 -46.15 29.63 31.24
C THR A 123 -46.72 28.59 30.27
N SER A 124 -45.82 27.90 29.54
CA SER A 124 -45.60 26.44 29.64
C SER A 124 -44.70 25.97 28.49
N GLU A 125 -43.44 25.65 28.78
CA GLU A 125 -42.61 24.90 27.83
C GLU A 125 -43.18 23.48 27.64
N LEU A 126 -43.14 22.93 26.42
CA LEU A 126 -43.06 21.49 26.21
C LEU A 126 -42.14 21.20 25.03
N ARG A 127 -41.19 20.27 25.25
CA ARG A 127 -40.39 19.67 24.18
C ARG A 127 -41.22 18.58 23.52
N GLU A 128 -41.27 18.55 22.19
CA GLU A 128 -41.70 17.34 21.50
C GLU A 128 -40.55 16.31 21.53
N VAL A 129 -40.89 15.08 21.92
CA VAL A 129 -40.00 13.93 21.97
C VAL A 129 -40.64 12.85 21.11
N GLU A 130 -40.13 12.64 19.91
CA GLU A 130 -40.58 11.55 19.05
C GLU A 130 -40.00 10.22 19.54
N LEU A 131 -40.87 9.23 19.75
CA LEU A 131 -40.51 7.86 20.08
C LEU A 131 -40.77 6.96 18.85
N PRO A 132 -39.81 6.12 18.43
CA PRO A 132 -40.03 5.18 17.33
C PRO A 132 -41.01 4.07 17.77
N LEU A 133 -42.03 3.82 16.95
CA LEU A 133 -42.96 2.69 17.14
C LEU A 133 -42.46 1.44 16.44
N ALA A 134 -42.72 0.29 17.06
CA ALA A 134 -42.23 -1.02 16.62
C ALA A 134 -42.94 -1.57 15.36
N GLU A 135 -42.34 -2.63 14.80
CA GLU A 135 -42.71 -3.26 13.53
C GLU A 135 -44.12 -3.90 13.49
N GLY A 136 -44.58 -4.21 12.26
CA GLY A 136 -45.35 -5.44 12.04
C GLY A 136 -46.86 -5.34 11.84
N VAL A 137 -47.34 -4.47 10.94
CA VAL A 137 -48.71 -4.57 10.40
C VAL A 137 -48.72 -4.58 8.88
N ASP A 138 -49.21 -5.67 8.31
CA ASP A 138 -49.35 -5.88 6.87
C ASP A 138 -50.46 -5.00 6.26
N ARG A 139 -50.37 -4.67 4.96
CA ARG A 139 -51.27 -3.69 4.31
C ARG A 139 -52.70 -4.23 4.09
N ILE A 140 -53.53 -4.20 5.12
CA ILE A 140 -54.98 -4.45 5.00
C ILE A 140 -55.66 -3.24 4.31
N ARG A 141 -55.97 -3.38 3.02
CA ARG A 141 -56.93 -2.50 2.34
C ARG A 141 -58.35 -2.77 2.87
N LEU A 142 -58.91 -1.80 3.59
CA LEU A 142 -60.36 -1.68 3.78
C LEU A 142 -60.81 -0.29 3.33
N GLY A 143 -61.94 -0.22 2.61
CA GLY A 143 -62.39 0.99 1.95
C GLY A 143 -63.38 1.84 2.76
N THR A 144 -63.31 3.15 2.57
CA THR A 144 -64.43 4.11 2.58
C THR A 144 -65.52 3.95 3.66
N GLY A 145 -65.44 4.74 4.73
CA GLY A 145 -66.50 4.94 5.72
C GLY A 145 -66.49 6.35 6.32
N HIS A 146 -67.64 7.00 6.46
CA HIS A 146 -67.76 8.47 6.64
C HIS A 146 -67.91 8.90 8.11
N ARG A 147 -67.27 10.01 8.49
CA ARG A 147 -67.57 10.98 9.60
C ARG A 147 -68.15 10.47 10.95
N HIS A 148 -67.38 10.62 12.03
CA HIS A 148 -67.48 11.76 12.99
C HIS A 148 -66.55 11.53 14.20
N GLY A 149 -66.03 12.60 14.81
CA GLY A 149 -65.18 12.52 16.01
C GLY A 149 -65.95 12.69 17.33
N ARG A 150 -65.41 12.15 18.41
CA ARG A 150 -65.66 12.52 19.82
C ARG A 150 -64.42 12.20 20.67
N SER A 151 -64.29 12.87 21.82
CA SER A 151 -63.07 12.89 22.63
C SER A 151 -62.89 11.65 23.50
N LEU A 152 -61.64 11.32 23.82
CA LEU A 152 -61.23 10.17 24.65
C LEU A 152 -61.49 10.35 26.18
N ALA A 153 -62.31 11.32 26.57
CA ALA A 153 -62.60 11.65 27.97
C ALA A 153 -63.80 10.88 28.58
N ASP A 154 -64.75 10.41 27.78
CA ASP A 154 -66.07 9.92 28.26
C ASP A 154 -66.10 8.45 28.75
N LEU A 155 -64.98 7.71 28.68
CA LEU A 155 -64.93 6.26 29.01
C LEU A 155 -64.27 5.92 30.34
N ALA A 156 -63.80 6.92 31.11
CA ALA A 156 -63.15 6.72 32.40
C ALA A 156 -64.13 6.82 33.60
N GLY A 157 -65.28 6.14 33.54
CA GLY A 157 -66.29 6.24 34.61
C GLY A 157 -67.28 5.08 34.70
N ARG A 158 -67.39 4.50 35.92
CA ARG A 158 -68.36 3.46 36.37
C ARG A 158 -68.11 2.02 35.88
N ALA A 159 -67.52 1.19 36.76
CA ALA A 159 -68.10 -0.10 37.17
C ALA A 159 -67.28 -0.77 38.29
N ARG A 160 -67.72 -0.65 39.56
CA ARG A 160 -67.48 -1.66 40.60
C ARG A 160 -68.83 -2.24 41.00
N ILE A 161 -68.90 -3.58 41.06
CA ILE A 161 -69.82 -4.49 41.80
C ILE A 161 -70.01 -5.74 40.93
N GLY A 162 -69.95 -6.92 41.56
CA GLY A 162 -69.80 -8.20 40.86
C GLY A 162 -71.10 -8.81 40.35
N GLY A 163 -70.99 -9.59 39.28
CA GLY A 163 -72.04 -10.48 38.76
C GLY A 163 -71.41 -11.70 38.08
N ARG A 164 -71.97 -12.89 38.28
CA ARG A 164 -71.50 -14.13 37.64
C ARG A 164 -72.02 -14.21 36.20
N THR A 165 -71.12 -14.26 35.21
CA THR A 165 -71.44 -14.72 33.85
C THR A 165 -70.35 -15.66 33.32
N ARG A 166 -70.71 -16.94 33.14
CA ARG A 166 -69.89 -17.94 32.44
C ARG A 166 -70.19 -17.84 30.94
N THR A 167 -69.24 -17.44 30.11
CA THR A 167 -69.38 -17.62 28.65
C THR A 167 -68.05 -17.86 27.92
N GLY A 168 -67.91 -19.05 27.35
CA GLY A 168 -67.21 -19.25 26.06
C GLY A 168 -65.71 -18.97 25.97
N LEU A 169 -64.86 -19.62 26.77
CA LEU A 169 -63.43 -19.67 26.49
C LEU A 169 -63.16 -20.52 25.22
N ARG A 170 -63.24 -19.90 24.04
CA ARG A 170 -62.85 -20.54 22.77
C ARG A 170 -61.33 -20.70 22.74
N VAL A 171 -60.86 -21.86 23.19
CA VAL A 171 -59.47 -22.30 22.97
C VAL A 171 -59.25 -22.43 21.46
N ALA A 172 -58.66 -21.40 20.87
CA ALA A 172 -58.18 -21.45 19.50
C ALA A 172 -57.10 -22.53 19.44
N ARG A 173 -57.42 -23.68 18.83
CA ARG A 173 -56.42 -24.71 18.55
C ARG A 173 -55.37 -24.10 17.62
N LEU A 174 -54.21 -23.77 18.18
CA LEU A 174 -53.01 -23.51 17.41
C LEU A 174 -52.81 -24.71 16.48
N ARG A 175 -53.09 -24.51 15.18
CA ARG A 175 -52.75 -25.51 14.16
C ARG A 175 -51.23 -25.64 14.23
N SER A 176 -50.75 -26.79 14.70
CA SER A 176 -49.34 -27.13 14.65
C SER A 176 -48.86 -26.95 13.21
N ASN A 177 -48.02 -25.95 13.00
CA ASN A 177 -47.54 -25.60 11.67
C ASN A 177 -46.54 -26.67 11.26
N ARG A 178 -47.06 -27.76 10.67
CA ARG A 178 -46.26 -28.90 10.22
C ARG A 178 -45.13 -28.37 9.35
N TYR A 179 -43.89 -28.64 9.77
CA TYR A 179 -42.67 -28.24 9.09
C TYR A 179 -42.77 -28.63 7.60
N ARG A 180 -43.11 -27.66 6.76
CA ARG A 180 -42.80 -27.71 5.33
C ARG A 180 -41.33 -27.37 5.23
N ALA A 181 -40.56 -28.19 4.52
CA ALA A 181 -39.21 -27.82 4.15
C ALA A 181 -39.24 -26.42 3.49
N PRO A 182 -38.30 -25.52 3.83
CA PRO A 182 -38.30 -24.19 3.26
C PRO A 182 -38.21 -24.29 1.75
N ARG A 183 -39.14 -23.63 1.04
CA ARG A 183 -38.94 -23.36 -0.38
C ARG A 183 -37.79 -22.37 -0.47
N MET A 184 -36.61 -22.86 -0.83
CA MET A 184 -35.46 -22.00 -1.10
C MET A 184 -35.86 -21.01 -2.19
N GLU A 185 -36.03 -19.74 -1.80
CA GLU A 185 -36.35 -18.70 -2.75
C GLU A 185 -35.16 -18.52 -3.70
N TRP A 186 -35.44 -18.34 -4.99
CA TRP A 186 -34.40 -18.34 -6.02
C TRP A 186 -33.32 -17.27 -5.76
N GLN A 187 -33.69 -16.18 -5.07
CA GLN A 187 -32.80 -15.11 -4.62
C GLN A 187 -31.74 -15.63 -3.64
N ILE A 188 -32.11 -16.45 -2.65
CA ILE A 188 -31.16 -17.06 -1.70
C ILE A 188 -30.15 -17.93 -2.47
N VAL A 189 -30.64 -18.80 -3.36
CA VAL A 189 -29.80 -19.74 -4.12
C VAL A 189 -28.87 -18.99 -5.08
N PHE A 190 -29.39 -17.98 -5.80
CA PHE A 190 -28.60 -17.15 -6.70
C PHE A 190 -27.53 -16.37 -5.95
N THR A 191 -27.87 -15.74 -4.81
CA THR A 191 -26.91 -14.99 -4.00
C THR A 191 -25.80 -15.87 -3.45
N LEU A 192 -26.12 -17.02 -2.87
CA LEU A 192 -25.10 -17.93 -2.35
C LEU A 192 -24.24 -18.52 -3.45
N ALA A 193 -24.82 -18.90 -4.60
CA ALA A 193 -24.06 -19.37 -5.75
C ALA A 193 -23.12 -18.30 -6.31
N LEU A 194 -23.57 -17.04 -6.42
CA LEU A 194 -22.76 -15.93 -6.93
C LEU A 194 -21.65 -15.53 -5.95
N VAL A 195 -21.93 -15.48 -4.65
CA VAL A 195 -20.90 -15.25 -3.61
C VAL A 195 -19.86 -16.36 -3.64
N VAL A 196 -20.25 -17.64 -3.70
CA VAL A 196 -19.31 -18.76 -3.81
C VAL A 196 -18.51 -18.72 -5.12
N ALA A 197 -19.11 -18.28 -6.23
CA ALA A 197 -18.40 -18.08 -7.49
C ALA A 197 -17.38 -16.93 -7.41
N ALA A 198 -17.73 -15.82 -6.75
CA ALA A 198 -16.82 -14.69 -6.51
C ALA A 198 -15.64 -15.11 -5.63
N LEU A 199 -15.90 -15.84 -4.53
CA LEU A 199 -14.87 -16.43 -3.67
C LEU A 199 -13.95 -17.37 -4.46
N ALA A 200 -14.51 -18.27 -5.26
CA ALA A 200 -13.74 -19.18 -6.11
C ALA A 200 -12.92 -18.45 -7.19
N ALA A 201 -13.37 -17.30 -7.68
CA ALA A 201 -12.62 -16.46 -8.62
C ALA A 201 -11.45 -15.73 -7.94
N MET A 202 -11.63 -15.21 -6.72
CA MET A 202 -10.57 -14.59 -5.92
C MET A 202 -9.49 -15.59 -5.51
N VAL A 203 -9.87 -16.74 -4.94
CA VAL A 203 -8.94 -17.79 -4.48
C VAL A 203 -8.15 -18.44 -5.62
N ARG A 204 -8.61 -18.30 -6.86
CA ARG A 204 -7.92 -18.74 -8.09
C ARG A 204 -7.23 -17.60 -8.85
N GLU A 205 -7.23 -16.38 -8.29
CA GLU A 205 -6.60 -15.18 -8.88
C GLU A 205 -7.05 -14.87 -10.32
N LEU A 206 -8.32 -15.17 -10.68
CA LEU A 206 -8.85 -14.97 -12.05
C LEU A 206 -8.87 -13.49 -12.48
N ALA A 207 -9.03 -12.59 -11.51
CA ALA A 207 -9.02 -11.14 -11.68
C ALA A 207 -8.74 -10.48 -10.33
N ALA A 208 -8.42 -9.18 -10.35
CA ALA A 208 -8.22 -8.41 -9.13
C ALA A 208 -9.52 -8.34 -8.27
N PRO A 209 -9.43 -8.32 -6.92
CA PRO A 209 -10.61 -8.44 -6.04
C PRO A 209 -11.67 -7.37 -6.25
N ASP A 210 -11.27 -6.14 -6.58
CA ASP A 210 -12.14 -5.01 -6.91
C ASP A 210 -12.98 -5.29 -8.16
N LEU A 211 -12.39 -5.86 -9.21
CA LEU A 211 -13.09 -6.29 -10.43
C LEU A 211 -14.07 -7.44 -10.14
N VAL A 212 -13.68 -8.41 -9.32
CA VAL A 212 -14.55 -9.54 -8.93
C VAL A 212 -15.74 -9.03 -8.12
N MET A 213 -15.53 -8.13 -7.15
CA MET A 213 -16.62 -7.54 -6.36
C MET A 213 -17.52 -6.62 -7.19
N MET A 214 -16.96 -5.86 -8.14
CA MET A 214 -17.75 -5.08 -9.08
C MET A 214 -18.63 -5.97 -9.96
N ALA A 215 -18.07 -7.02 -10.56
CA ALA A 215 -18.84 -7.97 -11.37
C ALA A 215 -19.97 -8.63 -10.55
N THR A 216 -19.66 -9.04 -9.32
CA THR A 216 -20.62 -9.61 -8.36
C THR A 216 -21.78 -8.63 -8.05
N LEU A 217 -21.44 -7.37 -7.75
CA LEU A 217 -22.42 -6.31 -7.48
C LEU A 217 -23.33 -6.03 -8.70
N ILE A 218 -22.73 -5.91 -9.89
CA ILE A 218 -23.49 -5.65 -11.13
C ILE A 218 -24.41 -6.83 -11.45
N CYS A 219 -24.00 -8.07 -11.17
CA CYS A 219 -24.87 -9.24 -11.29
C CYS A 219 -26.07 -9.20 -10.30
N PHE A 220 -25.91 -8.65 -9.08
CA PHE A 220 -27.05 -8.43 -8.17
C PHE A 220 -28.05 -7.38 -8.65
N GLY A 221 -27.55 -6.27 -9.21
CA GLY A 221 -28.39 -5.25 -9.83
C GLY A 221 -29.10 -5.78 -11.09
N ALA A 222 -28.39 -6.51 -11.95
CA ALA A 222 -28.94 -7.09 -13.17
C ALA A 222 -29.96 -8.21 -12.90
N ALA A 223 -29.80 -8.97 -11.81
CA ALA A 223 -30.78 -9.95 -11.35
C ALA A 223 -32.01 -9.32 -10.65
N GLY A 224 -32.03 -8.00 -10.43
CA GLY A 224 -33.12 -7.31 -9.73
C GLY A 224 -33.20 -7.62 -8.22
N ILE A 225 -32.12 -8.15 -7.62
CA ILE A 225 -32.00 -8.33 -6.17
C ILE A 225 -31.72 -6.98 -5.49
N LEU A 226 -31.03 -6.07 -6.18
CA LEU A 226 -30.90 -4.68 -5.81
C LEU A 226 -31.55 -3.79 -6.88
N SER A 227 -32.20 -2.70 -6.47
CA SER A 227 -32.50 -1.60 -7.40
C SER A 227 -31.21 -0.90 -7.86
N PRO A 228 -31.21 -0.16 -8.98
CA PRO A 228 -30.04 0.61 -9.42
C PRO A 228 -29.51 1.58 -8.36
N ALA A 229 -30.40 2.21 -7.58
CA ALA A 229 -30.01 3.09 -6.47
C ALA A 229 -29.28 2.34 -5.35
N GLN A 230 -29.83 1.19 -4.90
CA GLN A 230 -29.20 0.36 -3.86
C GLN A 230 -27.88 -0.27 -4.34
N THR A 231 -27.77 -0.58 -5.63
CA THR A 231 -26.57 -1.14 -6.26
C THR A 231 -25.37 -0.20 -6.09
N PHE A 232 -25.56 1.11 -6.34
CA PHE A 232 -24.46 2.09 -6.25
C PHE A 232 -24.41 2.86 -4.91
N ALA A 233 -25.38 2.69 -4.02
CA ALA A 233 -25.43 3.38 -2.72
C ALA A 233 -24.14 3.22 -1.87
N GLY A 234 -23.47 2.06 -1.95
CA GLY A 234 -22.22 1.81 -1.24
C GLY A 234 -21.09 2.79 -1.58
N PHE A 235 -21.04 3.29 -2.82
CA PHE A 235 -20.04 4.28 -3.27
C PHE A 235 -20.31 5.69 -2.72
N ALA A 236 -21.56 5.99 -2.37
CA ALA A 236 -21.94 7.26 -1.74
C ALA A 236 -21.77 7.26 -0.21
N ASN A 237 -21.32 6.15 0.38
CA ASN A 237 -21.14 6.05 1.83
C ASN A 237 -20.03 7.02 2.31
N PRO A 238 -20.30 7.85 3.33
CA PRO A 238 -19.33 8.81 3.87
C PRO A 238 -17.98 8.21 4.26
N VAL A 239 -17.95 6.94 4.68
CA VAL A 239 -16.73 6.26 5.12
C VAL A 239 -15.83 5.86 3.94
N VAL A 240 -16.40 5.53 2.77
CA VAL A 240 -15.62 5.33 1.52
C VAL A 240 -14.91 6.64 1.14
N ALA A 241 -15.62 7.76 1.22
CA ALA A 241 -15.04 9.07 0.96
C ALA A 241 -13.94 9.45 1.99
N ALA A 242 -14.11 9.05 3.26
CA ALA A 242 -13.09 9.22 4.30
C ALA A 242 -11.82 8.41 4.02
N VAL A 243 -11.94 7.14 3.61
CA VAL A 243 -10.79 6.29 3.19
C VAL A 243 -10.00 6.97 2.06
N GLY A 244 -10.70 7.53 1.06
CA GLY A 244 -10.08 8.25 -0.05
C GLY A 244 -9.26 9.46 0.40
N ALA A 245 -9.80 10.25 1.33
CA ALA A 245 -9.07 11.37 1.94
C ALA A 245 -7.89 10.91 2.82
N LEU A 246 -8.03 9.82 3.58
CA LEU A 246 -6.96 9.27 4.43
C LEU A 246 -5.77 8.73 3.63
N PHE A 247 -5.97 8.24 2.39
CA PHE A 247 -4.86 7.95 1.47
C PHE A 247 -4.04 9.20 1.13
N ILE A 248 -4.71 10.34 0.87
CA ILE A 248 -4.06 11.62 0.58
C ILE A 248 -3.31 12.15 1.81
N VAL A 249 -3.88 12.03 3.01
CA VAL A 249 -3.22 12.37 4.28
C VAL A 249 -1.96 11.52 4.48
N SER A 250 -2.07 10.21 4.31
CA SER A 250 -0.95 9.26 4.45
C SER A 250 0.17 9.55 3.42
N ALA A 251 -0.19 9.93 2.19
CA ALA A 251 0.77 10.35 1.18
C ALA A 251 1.45 11.68 1.55
N ALA A 252 0.73 12.69 2.01
CA ALA A 252 1.33 13.97 2.40
C ALA A 252 2.37 13.82 3.53
N LEU A 253 2.14 12.91 4.48
CA LEU A 253 3.08 12.59 5.55
C LEU A 253 4.35 11.86 5.04
N ARG A 254 4.24 11.10 3.95
CA ARG A 254 5.37 10.52 3.23
C ARG A 254 6.15 11.58 2.43
N GLU A 255 5.47 12.38 1.59
CA GLU A 255 6.13 13.40 0.75
C GLU A 255 6.85 14.50 1.58
N THR A 256 6.35 14.80 2.78
CA THR A 256 7.01 15.74 3.72
C THR A 256 8.11 15.12 4.57
N GLY A 257 8.32 13.80 4.52
CA GLY A 257 9.28 13.11 5.39
C GLY A 257 8.85 13.06 6.86
N ALA A 258 7.57 13.27 7.17
CA ALA A 258 7.06 13.18 8.55
C ALA A 258 7.21 11.77 9.12
N LEU A 259 6.97 10.74 8.29
CA LEU A 259 7.19 9.34 8.64
C LEU A 259 8.68 9.02 8.90
N GLU A 260 9.60 9.59 8.12
CA GLU A 260 11.05 9.44 8.32
C GLU A 260 11.52 10.20 9.58
N MET A 261 10.95 11.38 9.85
CA MET A 261 11.28 12.18 11.04
C MET A 261 10.88 11.47 12.34
N THR A 262 9.79 10.70 12.35
CA THR A 262 9.35 9.92 13.53
C THR A 262 10.03 8.55 13.60
N LEU A 263 10.06 7.78 12.52
CA LEU A 263 10.53 6.38 12.55
C LEU A 263 12.03 6.22 12.21
N GLY A 264 12.63 7.12 11.42
CA GLY A 264 14.02 6.99 10.97
C GLY A 264 15.07 7.06 12.09
N ARG A 265 14.72 7.65 13.24
CA ARG A 265 15.56 7.63 14.45
C ARG A 265 15.43 6.34 15.27
N ALA A 266 14.37 5.56 15.05
CA ALA A 266 13.94 4.55 16.00
C ALA A 266 14.94 3.39 16.13
N LEU A 267 15.43 2.85 15.01
CA LEU A 267 16.33 1.69 14.97
C LEU A 267 17.66 1.92 15.74
N GLY A 268 18.22 3.14 15.66
CA GLY A 268 19.42 3.56 16.39
C GLY A 268 20.67 2.74 16.08
N ARG A 269 21.58 2.61 17.05
CA ARG A 269 22.67 1.62 17.01
C ARG A 269 22.13 0.23 17.36
N PHE A 270 22.58 -0.82 16.66
CA PHE A 270 22.25 -2.21 17.00
C PHE A 270 22.58 -2.53 18.47
N ALA A 271 21.63 -3.15 19.16
CA ALA A 271 21.73 -3.49 20.59
C ALA A 271 21.07 -4.86 20.88
N GLY A 272 21.22 -5.80 19.94
CA GLY A 272 20.55 -7.10 19.96
C GLY A 272 19.17 -7.08 19.29
N THR A 273 18.80 -8.20 18.65
CA THR A 273 17.61 -8.33 17.80
C THR A 273 16.31 -7.94 18.51
N ARG A 274 16.09 -8.37 19.75
CA ARG A 274 14.89 -8.00 20.53
C ARG A 274 14.79 -6.50 20.78
N THR A 275 15.91 -5.85 21.13
CA THR A 275 15.97 -4.40 21.38
C THR A 275 15.66 -3.62 20.12
N SER A 276 16.17 -4.06 18.97
CA SER A 276 15.88 -3.43 17.67
C SER A 276 14.45 -3.69 17.18
N ILE A 277 13.89 -4.88 17.41
CA ILE A 277 12.46 -5.15 17.17
C ILE A 277 11.60 -4.24 18.06
N LEU A 278 11.87 -4.13 19.37
CA LEU A 278 11.14 -3.24 20.28
C LEU A 278 11.15 -1.78 19.79
N ARG A 279 12.35 -1.28 19.49
CA ARG A 279 12.57 0.09 19.02
C ARG A 279 11.85 0.39 17.70
N MET A 280 11.72 -0.59 16.81
CA MET A 280 11.01 -0.42 15.53
C MET A 280 9.49 -0.61 15.70
N ALA A 281 9.07 -1.70 16.32
CA ALA A 281 7.69 -2.16 16.36
C ALA A 281 6.77 -1.24 17.18
N VAL A 282 7.26 -0.68 18.31
CA VAL A 282 6.43 0.19 19.16
C VAL A 282 6.12 1.53 18.48
N PRO A 283 7.09 2.28 17.90
CA PRO A 283 6.78 3.47 17.10
C PRO A 283 5.99 3.18 15.82
N VAL A 284 6.23 2.05 15.15
CA VAL A 284 5.44 1.63 13.97
C VAL A 284 3.98 1.39 14.37
N ALA A 285 3.71 0.61 15.42
CA ALA A 285 2.35 0.34 15.89
C ALA A 285 1.64 1.63 16.35
N GLY A 286 2.32 2.44 17.16
CA GLY A 286 1.78 3.73 17.64
C GLY A 286 1.48 4.73 16.53
N LEU A 287 2.13 4.63 15.36
CA LEU A 287 1.87 5.46 14.19
C LEU A 287 0.80 4.85 13.27
N SER A 288 0.79 3.53 13.08
CA SER A 288 -0.27 2.79 12.37
C SER A 288 -1.63 2.89 13.03
N ALA A 289 -1.69 3.15 14.34
CA ALA A 289 -2.93 3.49 15.05
C ALA A 289 -3.68 4.67 14.42
N PHE A 290 -3.00 5.55 13.67
CA PHE A 290 -3.60 6.74 13.06
C PHE A 290 -3.40 6.85 11.54
N LEU A 291 -2.74 5.86 10.90
CA LEU A 291 -2.35 5.89 9.49
C LEU A 291 -2.39 4.50 8.84
N ASN A 292 -2.76 4.47 7.57
CA ASN A 292 -2.80 3.23 6.77
C ASN A 292 -1.42 2.52 6.76
N ASN A 293 -1.45 1.19 6.85
CA ASN A 293 -0.25 0.35 7.00
C ASN A 293 0.72 0.43 5.79
N ALA A 294 0.21 0.49 4.56
CA ALA A 294 1.04 0.35 3.36
C ALA A 294 2.10 1.45 3.18
N PRO A 295 1.80 2.76 3.34
CA PRO A 295 2.83 3.81 3.32
C PRO A 295 3.92 3.65 4.40
N ILE A 296 3.58 3.18 5.60
CA ILE A 296 4.56 2.95 6.68
C ILE A 296 5.49 1.80 6.31
N VAL A 297 4.95 0.65 5.92
CA VAL A 297 5.75 -0.54 5.59
C VAL A 297 6.58 -0.33 4.32
N ALA A 298 6.03 0.33 3.29
CA ALA A 298 6.75 0.65 2.05
C ALA A 298 7.96 1.57 2.29
N MET A 299 7.84 2.55 3.18
CA MET A 299 8.95 3.44 3.54
C MET A 299 9.96 2.77 4.47
N MET A 300 9.48 2.05 5.50
CA MET A 300 10.36 1.43 6.49
C MET A 300 11.14 0.22 5.94
N THR A 301 10.63 -0.48 4.92
CA THR A 301 11.30 -1.64 4.32
C THR A 301 12.73 -1.32 3.85
N PRO A 302 12.98 -0.34 2.95
CA PRO A 302 14.33 0.04 2.57
C PRO A 302 15.14 0.59 3.77
N THR A 303 14.54 1.37 4.67
CA THR A 303 15.24 1.87 5.88
C THR A 303 15.76 0.74 6.77
N VAL A 304 14.96 -0.31 6.97
CA VAL A 304 15.33 -1.51 7.74
C VAL A 304 16.40 -2.33 7.03
N ILE A 305 16.34 -2.46 5.70
CA ILE A 305 17.36 -3.14 4.90
C ILE A 305 18.70 -2.39 4.99
N ASP A 306 18.71 -1.09 4.73
CA ASP A 306 19.90 -0.23 4.82
C ASP A 306 20.53 -0.29 6.21
N TRP A 307 19.70 -0.15 7.25
CA TRP A 307 20.16 -0.23 8.64
C TRP A 307 20.72 -1.62 8.98
N SER A 308 20.13 -2.69 8.45
CA SER A 308 20.60 -4.06 8.64
C SER A 308 21.94 -4.30 7.94
N LYS A 309 22.11 -3.84 6.69
CA LYS A 309 23.38 -3.92 5.95
C LYS A 309 24.50 -3.13 6.66
N ARG A 310 24.22 -1.90 7.14
CA ARG A 310 25.17 -1.09 7.93
C ARG A 310 25.64 -1.77 9.23
N HIS A 311 24.84 -2.65 9.81
CA HIS A 311 25.18 -3.39 11.04
C HIS A 311 25.55 -4.86 10.79
N ARG A 312 25.66 -5.32 9.53
CA ARG A 312 25.97 -6.70 9.13
C ARG A 312 25.02 -7.75 9.74
N ILE A 313 23.73 -7.47 9.73
CA ILE A 313 22.65 -8.35 10.24
C ILE A 313 21.61 -8.63 9.15
N ALA A 314 20.87 -9.73 9.28
CA ALA A 314 19.88 -10.16 8.29
C ALA A 314 18.57 -9.35 8.40
N ALA A 315 18.18 -8.66 7.32
CA ALA A 315 16.91 -7.90 7.27
C ALA A 315 15.67 -8.80 7.46
N SER A 316 15.77 -10.09 7.13
CA SER A 316 14.73 -11.10 7.37
C SER A 316 14.36 -11.30 8.85
N GLN A 317 15.16 -10.79 9.79
CA GLN A 317 14.83 -10.78 11.22
C GLN A 317 13.90 -9.62 11.63
N PHE A 318 13.63 -8.66 10.73
CA PHE A 318 12.93 -7.41 11.05
C PHE A 318 11.73 -7.12 10.13
N LEU A 319 11.74 -7.58 8.87
CA LEU A 319 10.72 -7.18 7.90
C LEU A 319 9.31 -7.80 8.15
N ILE A 320 9.20 -9.05 8.62
CA ILE A 320 7.91 -9.58 9.13
C ILE A 320 7.45 -8.81 10.39
N PRO A 321 8.27 -8.63 11.45
CA PRO A 321 7.90 -7.79 12.59
C PRO A 321 7.48 -6.35 12.24
N LEU A 322 8.06 -5.76 11.20
CA LEU A 322 7.65 -4.45 10.68
C LEU A 322 6.19 -4.46 10.18
N SER A 323 5.82 -5.40 9.31
CA SER A 323 4.45 -5.48 8.79
C SER A 323 3.45 -5.87 9.88
N TYR A 324 3.79 -6.85 10.73
CA TYR A 324 2.90 -7.30 11.79
C TYR A 324 2.68 -6.21 12.85
N ALA A 325 3.70 -5.44 13.23
CA ALA A 325 3.55 -4.31 14.14
C ALA A 325 2.67 -3.19 13.56
N SER A 326 2.72 -2.97 12.24
CA SER A 326 1.86 -2.02 11.54
C SER A 326 0.39 -2.45 11.67
N ILE A 327 0.07 -3.70 11.33
CA ILE A 327 -1.29 -4.26 11.47
C ILE A 327 -1.76 -4.21 12.94
N LEU A 328 -0.94 -4.65 13.89
CA LEU A 328 -1.26 -4.63 15.33
C LEU A 328 -1.52 -3.21 15.85
N GLY A 329 -0.85 -2.19 15.33
CA GLY A 329 -1.18 -0.79 15.61
C GLY A 329 -2.53 -0.37 15.05
N SER A 330 -2.80 -0.75 13.79
CA SER A 330 -3.96 -0.28 13.04
C SER A 330 -5.32 -0.72 13.59
N VAL A 331 -5.37 -1.78 14.39
CA VAL A 331 -6.62 -2.27 15.01
C VAL A 331 -7.05 -1.49 16.25
N THR A 332 -6.30 -0.47 16.68
CA THR A 332 -6.59 0.30 17.91
C THR A 332 -7.52 1.50 17.70
N THR A 333 -7.79 1.93 16.47
CA THR A 333 -8.73 3.04 16.17
C THR A 333 -9.56 2.71 14.93
N ILE A 334 -10.63 3.48 14.68
CA ILE A 334 -11.39 3.32 13.45
C ILE A 334 -10.59 3.69 12.18
N ILE A 335 -9.53 4.51 12.26
CA ILE A 335 -8.82 5.03 11.07
C ILE A 335 -7.54 4.28 10.68
N GLY A 336 -7.01 3.41 11.54
CA GLY A 336 -5.72 2.75 11.27
C GLY A 336 -5.75 1.81 10.05
N THR A 337 -6.90 1.22 9.74
CA THR A 337 -7.06 0.32 8.58
C THR A 337 -8.40 0.47 7.88
N SER A 338 -8.37 0.38 6.55
CA SER A 338 -9.55 0.40 5.68
C SER A 338 -10.53 -0.75 5.96
N THR A 339 -10.09 -1.83 6.59
CA THR A 339 -10.94 -2.96 6.99
C THR A 339 -11.88 -2.62 8.14
N ILE A 340 -11.41 -1.89 9.16
CA ILE A 340 -12.29 -1.39 10.24
C ILE A 340 -13.21 -0.29 9.69
N LEU A 341 -12.71 0.60 8.82
CA LEU A 341 -13.56 1.56 8.10
C LEU A 341 -14.63 0.86 7.23
N THR A 342 -14.35 -0.33 6.68
CA THR A 342 -15.37 -1.13 5.97
C THR A 342 -16.47 -1.59 6.93
N VAL A 343 -16.11 -2.07 8.13
CA VAL A 343 -17.10 -2.44 9.17
C VAL A 343 -17.91 -1.23 9.61
N VAL A 344 -17.29 -0.10 9.95
CA VAL A 344 -18.00 1.14 10.33
C VAL A 344 -18.91 1.65 9.21
N GLY A 345 -18.49 1.52 7.95
CA GLY A 345 -19.32 1.80 6.78
C GLY A 345 -20.58 0.93 6.72
N MET A 346 -20.50 -0.34 7.13
CA MET A 346 -21.63 -1.27 7.18
C MET A 346 -22.51 -1.10 8.43
N VAL A 347 -21.94 -0.78 9.61
CA VAL A 347 -22.67 -0.37 10.82
C VAL A 347 -23.58 0.82 10.48
N ASN A 348 -23.00 1.86 9.88
CA ASN A 348 -23.74 3.06 9.47
C ASN A 348 -24.77 2.76 8.37
N ALA A 349 -24.47 1.86 7.42
CA ALA A 349 -25.40 1.47 6.36
C ALA A 349 -26.57 0.60 6.85
N ALA A 350 -26.38 -0.14 7.95
CA ALA A 350 -27.43 -0.93 8.62
C ALA A 350 -28.29 -0.11 9.59
N GLY A 351 -27.99 1.19 9.79
CA GLY A 351 -28.71 2.05 10.74
C GLY A 351 -28.42 1.74 12.21
N LEU A 352 -27.29 1.07 12.49
CA LEU A 352 -26.83 0.73 13.84
C LEU A 352 -26.10 1.92 14.48
N GLU A 353 -25.77 1.82 15.77
CA GLU A 353 -25.13 2.93 16.49
C GLU A 353 -23.73 3.25 15.94
N PRO A 354 -23.44 4.49 15.52
CA PRO A 354 -22.15 4.84 14.92
C PRO A 354 -21.00 4.70 15.92
N TRP A 355 -19.98 3.93 15.54
CA TRP A 355 -18.82 3.66 16.40
C TRP A 355 -18.03 4.93 16.74
N GLY A 356 -17.69 5.08 18.03
CA GLY A 356 -16.74 6.09 18.49
C GLY A 356 -15.34 5.89 17.89
N PHE A 357 -14.54 6.96 17.84
CA PHE A 357 -13.21 6.91 17.21
C PHE A 357 -12.26 5.85 17.81
N PHE A 358 -12.38 5.62 19.13
CA PHE A 358 -11.65 4.62 19.90
C PHE A 358 -12.51 3.39 20.27
N GLU A 359 -13.65 3.15 19.63
CA GLU A 359 -14.50 1.97 19.85
C GLU A 359 -13.74 0.63 19.79
N PRO A 360 -12.84 0.37 18.81
CA PRO A 360 -12.06 -0.86 18.80
C PRO A 360 -10.91 -0.87 19.82
N ALA A 361 -10.53 0.27 20.43
CA ALA A 361 -9.33 0.41 21.25
C ALA A 361 -9.24 -0.53 22.47
N PRO A 362 -10.34 -0.82 23.22
CA PRO A 362 -10.28 -1.71 24.39
C PRO A 362 -9.82 -3.14 24.05
N VAL A 363 -10.20 -3.67 22.88
CA VAL A 363 -9.78 -5.00 22.40
C VAL A 363 -8.53 -4.90 21.53
N GLY A 364 -8.53 -3.99 20.55
CA GLY A 364 -7.42 -3.75 19.65
C GLY A 364 -6.12 -3.39 20.38
N GLY A 365 -6.20 -2.63 21.47
CA GLY A 365 -5.04 -2.29 22.30
C GLY A 365 -4.48 -3.49 23.09
N LEU A 366 -5.34 -4.39 23.55
CA LEU A 366 -4.90 -5.64 24.20
C LEU A 366 -4.32 -6.63 23.18
N ILE A 367 -4.91 -6.70 21.98
CA ILE A 367 -4.36 -7.44 20.83
C ILE A 367 -2.99 -6.88 20.44
N ALA A 368 -2.86 -5.55 20.33
CA ALA A 368 -1.61 -4.87 20.01
C ALA A 368 -0.52 -5.20 21.04
N CYS A 369 -0.82 -5.08 22.32
CA CYS A 369 0.10 -5.45 23.41
C CYS A 369 0.51 -6.92 23.36
N ALA A 370 -0.46 -7.85 23.22
CA ALA A 370 -0.17 -9.29 23.16
C ALA A 370 0.66 -9.66 21.91
N GLY A 371 0.34 -9.07 20.76
CA GLY A 371 1.07 -9.29 19.51
C GLY A 371 2.47 -8.68 19.52
N LEU A 372 2.65 -7.49 20.11
CA LEU A 372 3.98 -6.90 20.32
C LEU A 372 4.84 -7.77 21.26
N LEU A 373 4.26 -8.31 22.34
CA LEU A 373 4.94 -9.28 23.21
C LEU A 373 5.31 -10.56 22.45
N TYR A 374 4.41 -11.09 21.60
CA TYR A 374 4.71 -12.21 20.71
C TYR A 374 5.89 -11.91 19.77
N LEU A 375 5.90 -10.72 19.13
CA LEU A 375 6.99 -10.26 18.25
C LEU A 375 8.34 -10.09 18.96
N LEU A 376 8.33 -9.81 20.26
CA LEU A 376 9.54 -9.63 21.08
C LEU A 376 10.11 -10.94 21.62
N PHE A 377 9.25 -11.88 22.02
CA PHE A 377 9.67 -13.08 22.75
C PHE A 377 9.61 -14.36 21.92
N ILE A 378 8.65 -14.50 21.01
CA ILE A 378 8.36 -15.75 20.29
C ILE A 378 8.82 -15.67 18.83
N ALA A 379 8.37 -14.66 18.07
CA ALA A 379 8.74 -14.50 16.67
C ALA A 379 10.27 -14.58 16.38
N PRO A 380 11.18 -14.02 17.21
CA PRO A 380 12.62 -14.07 16.94
C PRO A 380 13.24 -15.48 17.03
N ARG A 381 12.48 -16.50 17.47
CA ARG A 381 12.86 -17.92 17.43
C ARG A 381 12.38 -18.65 16.16
N HIS A 382 11.56 -17.99 15.35
CA HIS A 382 10.89 -18.58 14.18
C HIS A 382 11.22 -17.87 12.86
N LEU A 383 11.62 -16.59 12.93
CA LEU A 383 12.07 -15.81 11.79
C LEU A 383 13.38 -16.39 11.19
N PRO A 384 13.46 -16.53 9.85
CA PRO A 384 14.68 -17.01 9.19
C PRO A 384 15.79 -15.96 9.28
N VAL A 385 17.04 -16.43 9.26
CA VAL A 385 18.25 -15.60 9.17
C VAL A 385 18.82 -15.74 7.75
N HIS A 386 18.19 -15.06 6.80
CA HIS A 386 18.72 -14.91 5.45
C HIS A 386 19.78 -13.80 5.45
N MET A 387 21.02 -14.17 5.80
CA MET A 387 22.16 -13.39 5.35
C MET A 387 22.35 -13.65 3.85
N GLU A 388 22.41 -12.58 3.07
CA GLU A 388 23.00 -12.65 1.73
C GLU A 388 24.42 -13.20 1.88
N ALA A 389 24.81 -14.21 1.09
CA ALA A 389 26.19 -14.69 1.11
C ALA A 389 27.13 -13.56 0.66
N PRO A 390 28.36 -13.43 1.20
CA PRO A 390 29.27 -12.34 0.82
C PRO A 390 29.83 -12.38 -0.61
N GLU A 391 29.32 -13.24 -1.49
CA GLU A 391 29.84 -13.49 -2.84
C GLU A 391 28.86 -12.95 -3.90
N GLU A 392 29.43 -12.40 -4.99
CA GLU A 392 28.73 -11.91 -6.19
C GLU A 392 27.74 -10.73 -6.02
N LEU A 393 27.98 -9.86 -5.03
CA LEU A 393 27.39 -8.50 -4.98
C LEU A 393 28.23 -7.42 -5.71
N ASP A 394 29.13 -7.84 -6.61
CA ASP A 394 30.20 -7.04 -7.20
C ASP A 394 29.73 -5.95 -8.20
N ASP A 395 28.54 -6.12 -8.82
CA ASP A 395 27.98 -5.14 -9.80
C ASP A 395 26.79 -4.34 -9.24
N ARG A 396 26.69 -4.19 -7.90
CA ARG A 396 25.63 -3.37 -7.26
C ARG A 396 26.11 -2.36 -6.20
N THR A 397 27.42 -2.17 -6.06
CA THR A 397 27.93 -0.99 -5.36
C THR A 397 27.68 0.23 -6.23
N ARG A 398 26.80 1.15 -5.77
CA ARG A 398 26.69 2.48 -6.37
C ARG A 398 28.05 3.17 -6.22
N GLU A 399 28.73 3.44 -7.34
CA GLU A 399 29.94 4.24 -7.38
C GLU A 399 29.59 5.67 -6.93
N TYR A 400 30.10 6.09 -5.78
CA TYR A 400 29.95 7.48 -5.30
C TYR A 400 31.22 8.27 -5.61
N THR A 401 31.04 9.46 -6.18
CA THR A 401 32.14 10.39 -6.43
C THR A 401 32.41 11.29 -5.22
N SER A 402 33.69 11.48 -4.89
CA SER A 402 34.16 12.36 -3.82
C SER A 402 35.31 13.23 -4.34
N ALA A 403 35.24 14.54 -4.09
CA ALA A 403 36.26 15.49 -4.51
C ALA A 403 37.12 15.94 -3.33
N MET A 404 38.44 15.83 -3.47
CA MET A 404 39.44 16.28 -2.50
C MET A 404 40.32 17.35 -3.15
N ARG A 405 40.57 18.46 -2.45
CA ARG A 405 41.56 19.47 -2.87
C ARG A 405 42.95 19.08 -2.37
N VAL A 406 43.96 19.23 -3.24
CA VAL A 406 45.37 19.33 -2.85
C VAL A 406 45.60 20.69 -2.18
N THR A 407 45.96 20.72 -0.90
CA THR A 407 46.14 21.98 -0.15
C THR A 407 47.39 22.73 -0.60
N ASP A 408 47.42 24.06 -0.45
CA ASP A 408 48.63 24.85 -0.70
C ASP A 408 49.80 24.38 0.19
N GLY A 409 50.94 24.05 -0.40
CA GLY A 409 52.08 23.49 0.32
C GLY A 409 51.87 22.04 0.78
N SER A 410 50.93 21.31 0.16
CA SER A 410 50.75 19.86 0.35
C SER A 410 52.04 19.09 0.03
N PRO A 411 52.38 18.02 0.78
CA PRO A 411 53.48 17.13 0.41
C PRO A 411 53.22 16.36 -0.89
N LEU A 412 52.02 16.44 -1.47
CA LEU A 412 51.67 15.85 -2.77
C LEU A 412 51.98 16.79 -3.95
N ASP A 413 52.30 18.06 -3.70
CA ASP A 413 52.59 19.04 -4.75
C ASP A 413 53.89 18.66 -5.48
N GLY A 414 53.84 18.56 -6.81
CA GLY A 414 54.95 18.09 -7.63
C GLY A 414 55.18 16.57 -7.65
N MET A 415 54.42 15.77 -6.89
CA MET A 415 54.45 14.29 -7.01
C MET A 415 53.61 13.81 -8.19
N THR A 416 53.98 12.67 -8.78
CA THR A 416 53.09 11.94 -9.68
C THR A 416 51.97 11.22 -8.91
N VAL A 417 50.87 10.89 -9.59
CA VAL A 417 49.73 10.13 -9.03
C VAL A 417 50.13 8.74 -8.52
N GLU A 418 51.17 8.13 -9.11
CA GLU A 418 51.73 6.86 -8.65
C GLU A 418 52.61 7.03 -7.40
N GLU A 419 53.51 8.03 -7.35
CA GLU A 419 54.32 8.34 -6.16
C GLU A 419 53.46 8.77 -4.95
N ALA A 420 52.38 9.52 -5.21
CA ALA A 420 51.38 9.90 -4.23
C ALA A 420 50.49 8.72 -3.77
N ASN A 421 50.66 7.53 -4.36
CA ASN A 421 49.94 6.29 -4.07
C ASN A 421 48.39 6.38 -4.23
N LEU A 422 47.89 7.41 -4.91
CA LEU A 422 46.45 7.69 -5.05
C LEU A 422 45.72 6.68 -5.96
N ARG A 423 46.47 5.81 -6.64
CA ARG A 423 45.97 4.77 -7.55
C ARG A 423 45.83 3.39 -6.92
N ALA A 424 46.45 3.15 -5.76
CA ALA A 424 46.39 1.86 -5.04
C ALA A 424 45.44 1.89 -3.82
N LEU A 425 44.53 2.86 -3.77
CA LEU A 425 43.57 3.02 -2.68
C LEU A 425 42.49 1.91 -2.72
N PRO A 426 42.27 1.15 -1.63
CA PRO A 426 41.27 0.08 -1.64
C PRO A 426 39.87 0.58 -1.97
N GLY A 427 39.30 0.11 -3.09
CA GLY A 427 37.94 0.46 -3.51
C GLY A 427 37.71 1.94 -3.84
N LEU A 428 38.75 2.67 -4.25
CA LEU A 428 38.68 4.04 -4.77
C LEU A 428 39.56 4.18 -6.02
N PHE A 429 39.04 4.85 -7.04
CA PHE A 429 39.75 5.15 -8.28
C PHE A 429 39.77 6.66 -8.52
N LEU A 430 40.94 7.26 -8.70
CA LEU A 430 41.06 8.64 -9.17
C LEU A 430 40.64 8.70 -10.65
N VAL A 431 39.53 9.38 -10.92
CA VAL A 431 38.89 9.43 -12.25
C VAL A 431 39.34 10.66 -13.04
N GLU A 432 39.34 11.82 -12.37
CA GLU A 432 39.60 13.13 -12.99
C GLU A 432 40.43 14.02 -12.05
N ILE A 433 41.24 14.90 -12.63
CA ILE A 433 41.86 16.04 -11.93
C ILE A 433 41.34 17.32 -12.59
N ASP A 434 40.66 18.16 -11.83
CA ASP A 434 40.21 19.48 -12.26
C ASP A 434 41.23 20.55 -11.81
N ARG A 435 41.90 21.15 -12.81
CA ARG A 435 42.82 22.29 -12.67
C ARG A 435 42.18 23.59 -13.18
N GLY A 436 40.88 23.77 -12.92
CA GLY A 436 40.07 24.96 -13.16
C GLY A 436 39.69 25.17 -14.63
N ALA A 437 40.67 25.49 -15.49
CA ALA A 437 40.46 25.65 -16.92
C ALA A 437 40.71 24.35 -17.72
N HIS A 438 41.33 23.35 -17.09
CA HIS A 438 41.73 22.10 -17.71
C HIS A 438 41.33 20.90 -16.84
N LEU A 439 40.42 20.08 -17.36
CA LEU A 439 40.04 18.79 -16.79
C LEU A 439 40.93 17.70 -17.39
N ILE A 440 41.69 17.01 -16.53
CA ILE A 440 42.61 15.94 -16.91
C ILE A 440 41.91 14.59 -16.70
N THR A 441 41.56 13.93 -17.80
CA THR A 441 40.92 12.60 -17.80
C THR A 441 41.21 11.84 -19.11
N PRO A 442 41.56 10.54 -19.07
CA PRO A 442 41.84 9.74 -17.87
C PRO A 442 43.15 10.16 -17.20
N VAL A 443 43.24 9.99 -15.89
CA VAL A 443 44.44 10.33 -15.12
C VAL A 443 45.53 9.26 -15.31
N GLY A 444 46.71 9.68 -15.77
CA GLY A 444 47.90 8.83 -15.92
C GLY A 444 48.63 8.60 -14.59
N PRO A 445 49.42 7.51 -14.44
CA PRO A 445 50.26 7.30 -13.25
C PRO A 445 51.32 8.38 -13.11
N ASP A 446 51.87 8.83 -14.24
CA ASP A 446 52.87 9.86 -14.47
C ASP A 446 52.34 11.29 -14.37
N GLN A 447 51.03 11.46 -14.15
CA GLN A 447 50.43 12.79 -14.04
C GLN A 447 50.89 13.48 -12.76
N VAL A 448 51.61 14.60 -12.91
CA VAL A 448 52.09 15.43 -11.79
C VAL A 448 50.93 16.25 -11.21
N LEU A 449 50.75 16.14 -9.90
CA LEU A 449 49.82 16.88 -9.07
C LEU A 449 50.32 18.30 -8.81
N SER A 450 49.41 19.23 -8.51
CA SER A 450 49.74 20.61 -8.16
C SER A 450 48.90 21.13 -6.99
N SER A 451 49.46 22.01 -6.15
CA SER A 451 48.70 22.75 -5.14
C SER A 451 47.46 23.40 -5.77
N GLY A 452 46.29 23.22 -5.15
CA GLY A 452 45.00 23.70 -5.63
C GLY A 452 44.19 22.74 -6.51
N ASP A 453 44.79 21.65 -7.03
CA ASP A 453 44.09 20.63 -7.83
C ASP A 453 42.88 20.03 -7.09
N ILE A 454 41.77 19.81 -7.80
CA ILE A 454 40.60 19.08 -7.30
C ILE A 454 40.61 17.66 -7.87
N LEU A 455 40.81 16.68 -7.00
CA LEU A 455 40.94 15.26 -7.32
C LEU A 455 39.60 14.55 -7.14
N VAL A 456 39.02 14.00 -8.21
CA VAL A 456 37.71 13.33 -8.19
C VAL A 456 37.90 11.81 -8.13
N PHE A 457 37.62 11.21 -6.98
CA PHE A 457 37.65 9.77 -6.75
C PHE A 457 36.26 9.15 -6.88
N ALA A 458 36.13 8.01 -7.56
CA ALA A 458 34.92 7.20 -7.57
C ALA A 458 35.13 5.88 -6.82
N GLY A 459 34.14 5.45 -6.03
CA GLY A 459 34.19 4.16 -5.34
C GLY A 459 33.19 4.02 -4.19
N VAL A 460 33.60 3.30 -3.14
CA VAL A 460 32.72 2.95 -2.01
C VAL A 460 32.69 4.07 -0.96
N ILE A 461 31.51 4.43 -0.44
CA ILE A 461 31.36 5.48 0.60
C ILE A 461 32.27 5.24 1.82
N SER A 462 32.47 3.98 2.22
CA SER A 462 33.22 3.63 3.43
C SER A 462 34.68 4.06 3.44
N THR A 463 35.31 4.21 2.27
CA THR A 463 36.74 4.54 2.14
C THR A 463 37.01 6.03 1.89
N ILE A 464 35.97 6.86 1.72
CA ILE A 464 36.09 8.34 1.67
C ILE A 464 36.71 8.89 2.97
N ILE A 465 36.52 8.20 4.10
CA ILE A 465 37.15 8.56 5.39
C ILE A 465 38.68 8.38 5.34
N ASP A 466 39.19 7.47 4.51
CA ASP A 466 40.63 7.24 4.37
C ASP A 466 41.32 8.30 3.49
N LEU A 467 40.61 8.91 2.53
CA LEU A 467 41.11 10.08 1.80
C LEU A 467 41.45 11.25 2.76
N GLN A 468 40.62 11.47 3.79
CA GLN A 468 40.85 12.50 4.81
C GLN A 468 42.03 12.21 5.75
N ARG A 469 42.66 11.03 5.64
CA ARG A 469 43.87 10.66 6.40
C ARG A 469 45.16 10.96 5.62
N ILE A 470 45.06 11.24 4.33
CA ILE A 470 46.19 11.59 3.47
C ILE A 470 46.56 13.05 3.75
N ARG A 471 47.80 13.29 4.21
CA ARG A 471 48.28 14.65 4.51
C ARG A 471 48.28 15.51 3.25
N GLY A 472 47.63 16.67 3.33
CA GLY A 472 47.53 17.62 2.23
C GLY A 472 46.43 17.32 1.21
N LEU A 473 45.49 16.42 1.55
CA LEU A 473 44.17 16.38 0.93
C LEU A 473 43.10 16.85 1.93
N GLU A 474 42.29 17.82 1.54
CA GLU A 474 41.12 18.27 2.30
C GLU A 474 39.84 18.11 1.47
N PRO A 475 38.66 17.88 2.09
CA PRO A 475 37.40 17.85 1.36
C PRO A 475 37.15 19.20 0.67
N ALA A 476 36.94 19.21 -0.65
CA ALA A 476 36.64 20.44 -1.38
C ALA A 476 35.36 21.09 -0.83
N ALA A 477 35.31 22.42 -0.75
CA ALA A 477 34.16 23.11 -0.17
C ALA A 477 32.88 22.85 -1.00
N PRO A 478 31.67 22.88 -0.41
CA PRO A 478 30.44 22.60 -1.14
C PRO A 478 30.24 23.47 -2.39
N GLU A 479 30.72 24.72 -2.38
CA GLU A 479 30.70 25.63 -3.54
C GLU A 479 31.67 25.20 -4.66
N GLU A 480 32.80 24.58 -4.31
CA GLU A 480 33.86 24.14 -5.23
C GLU A 480 33.55 22.76 -5.82
N LEU A 481 32.88 21.92 -5.02
CA LEU A 481 32.19 20.72 -5.48
C LEU A 481 31.05 21.07 -6.46
N LEU A 482 30.41 22.23 -6.31
CA LEU A 482 29.34 22.71 -7.21
C LEU A 482 29.87 23.32 -8.52
N SER A 483 31.12 23.76 -8.59
CA SER A 483 31.78 24.17 -9.83
C SER A 483 32.42 23.01 -10.59
N SER A 484 33.03 22.05 -9.88
CA SER A 484 33.68 20.87 -10.48
C SER A 484 32.67 19.79 -10.92
N LEU A 485 31.56 19.58 -10.20
CA LEU A 485 30.49 18.68 -10.64
C LEU A 485 29.48 19.40 -11.58
N PRO A 486 29.32 18.97 -12.85
CA PRO A 486 28.47 19.65 -13.83
C PRO A 486 26.97 19.36 -13.64
N GLY A 487 26.36 19.87 -12.56
CA GLY A 487 24.91 19.76 -12.34
C GLY A 487 24.46 19.74 -10.89
N GLY A 488 24.81 20.77 -10.11
CA GLY A 488 24.61 20.82 -8.67
C GLY A 488 23.23 20.42 -8.13
N ARG A 489 23.20 19.38 -7.29
CA ARG A 489 22.21 19.01 -6.25
C ARG A 489 20.70 18.90 -6.59
N ASN A 490 20.23 19.33 -7.76
CA ASN A 490 18.80 19.50 -8.04
C ASN A 490 18.37 19.03 -9.45
N ARG A 491 19.16 18.14 -10.07
CA ARG A 491 18.86 17.51 -11.37
C ARG A 491 18.29 16.11 -11.15
N PRO A 492 17.05 15.79 -11.56
CA PRO A 492 16.48 14.46 -11.40
C PRO A 492 17.25 13.39 -12.19
N MET A 493 17.26 12.17 -11.66
CA MET A 493 17.81 11.00 -12.33
C MET A 493 16.69 10.27 -13.09
N VAL A 494 16.93 10.03 -14.37
CA VAL A 494 15.98 9.51 -15.35
C VAL A 494 16.56 8.27 -16.00
N GLU A 495 15.73 7.24 -16.14
CA GLU A 495 16.02 6.06 -16.94
C GLU A 495 15.27 6.17 -18.27
N ALA A 496 15.96 6.10 -19.41
CA ALA A 496 15.35 6.24 -20.74
C ALA A 496 15.83 5.19 -21.76
N VAL A 497 14.89 4.56 -22.45
CA VAL A 497 15.17 3.51 -23.45
C VAL A 497 15.29 4.12 -24.84
N VAL A 498 16.42 3.94 -25.52
CA VAL A 498 16.70 4.49 -26.86
C VAL A 498 15.72 3.90 -27.90
N SER A 499 15.00 4.79 -28.59
CA SER A 499 14.05 4.41 -29.64
C SER A 499 14.74 3.86 -30.89
N ALA A 500 14.07 2.96 -31.63
CA ALA A 500 14.53 2.52 -32.95
C ALA A 500 14.42 3.61 -34.04
N SER A 501 13.80 4.74 -33.73
CA SER A 501 13.81 5.96 -34.58
C SER A 501 14.73 7.07 -34.05
N SER A 502 15.56 6.80 -33.05
CA SER A 502 16.41 7.81 -32.42
C SER A 502 17.59 8.22 -33.32
N PRO A 503 17.90 9.54 -33.45
CA PRO A 503 19.08 10.00 -34.19
C PRO A 503 20.40 9.55 -33.57
N LEU A 504 20.36 9.09 -32.31
CA LEU A 504 21.49 8.56 -31.54
C LEU A 504 22.03 7.20 -32.05
N ILE A 505 21.26 6.45 -32.84
CA ILE A 505 21.61 5.08 -33.24
C ILE A 505 22.93 5.04 -34.02
N GLY A 506 23.85 4.19 -33.58
CA GLY A 506 25.15 3.99 -34.22
C GLY A 506 26.21 5.05 -33.89
N GLN A 507 25.83 6.13 -33.21
CA GLN A 507 26.77 7.11 -32.66
C GLN A 507 27.24 6.68 -31.27
N THR A 508 28.45 7.08 -30.86
CA THR A 508 28.82 7.01 -29.44
C THR A 508 28.22 8.17 -28.64
N VAL A 509 28.06 8.01 -27.32
CA VAL A 509 27.55 9.07 -26.42
C VAL A 509 28.35 10.39 -26.53
N LYS A 510 29.66 10.29 -26.82
CA LYS A 510 30.56 11.42 -27.09
C LYS A 510 30.32 12.02 -28.48
N GLN A 511 30.20 11.20 -29.53
CA GLN A 511 29.93 11.66 -30.90
C GLN A 511 28.59 12.39 -31.02
N SER A 512 27.56 11.88 -30.34
CA SER A 512 26.21 12.44 -30.39
C SER A 512 26.04 13.74 -29.59
N ASN A 513 27.12 14.27 -28.99
CA ASN A 513 27.12 15.45 -28.13
C ASN A 513 25.97 15.46 -27.11
N PHE A 514 25.66 14.30 -26.51
CA PHE A 514 24.42 14.04 -25.76
C PHE A 514 24.12 15.13 -24.70
N ARG A 515 25.17 15.62 -24.02
CA ARG A 515 25.10 16.67 -23.01
C ARG A 515 24.61 18.03 -23.52
N SER A 516 24.96 18.46 -24.74
CA SER A 516 24.50 19.75 -25.28
C SER A 516 23.19 19.64 -26.07
N VAL A 517 22.90 18.48 -26.65
CA VAL A 517 21.64 18.23 -27.37
C VAL A 517 20.45 18.04 -26.41
N TYR A 518 20.66 17.33 -25.29
CA TYR A 518 19.58 16.90 -24.39
C TYR A 518 19.63 17.52 -22.98
N ASP A 519 20.63 18.34 -22.66
CA ASP A 519 20.94 18.83 -21.29
C ASP A 519 20.87 17.73 -20.20
N ALA A 520 21.49 16.59 -20.54
CA ALA A 520 21.49 15.36 -19.75
C ALA A 520 22.86 14.70 -19.80
N VAL A 521 23.27 14.07 -18.70
CA VAL A 521 24.54 13.35 -18.56
C VAL A 521 24.26 11.87 -18.38
N VAL A 522 24.74 11.03 -19.30
CA VAL A 522 24.63 9.58 -19.19
C VAL A 522 25.59 9.07 -18.12
N ILE A 523 25.06 8.32 -17.15
CA ILE A 523 25.76 7.71 -16.02
C ILE A 523 26.05 6.24 -16.30
N ALA A 524 25.10 5.53 -16.94
CA ALA A 524 25.28 4.14 -17.36
C ALA A 524 24.46 3.82 -18.60
N VAL A 525 24.91 2.83 -19.37
CA VAL A 525 24.18 2.23 -20.49
C VAL A 525 23.99 0.76 -20.17
N HIS A 526 22.74 0.28 -20.20
CA HIS A 526 22.41 -1.14 -20.10
C HIS A 526 21.90 -1.66 -21.43
N ARG A 527 22.17 -2.92 -21.72
CA ARG A 527 21.77 -3.63 -22.95
C ARG A 527 21.35 -5.03 -22.56
N ASN A 528 20.14 -5.45 -22.94
CA ASN A 528 19.55 -6.73 -22.51
C ASN A 528 19.54 -6.95 -20.98
N ALA A 529 19.41 -5.86 -20.20
CA ALA A 529 19.51 -5.79 -18.74
C ALA A 529 20.91 -6.00 -18.12
N GLU A 530 21.97 -6.13 -18.91
CA GLU A 530 23.37 -6.13 -18.45
C GLU A 530 24.02 -4.74 -18.64
N ARG A 531 25.00 -4.38 -17.78
CA ARG A 531 25.75 -3.13 -17.91
C ARG A 531 26.71 -3.21 -19.09
N VAL A 532 26.70 -2.21 -19.98
CA VAL A 532 27.68 -2.15 -21.09
C VAL A 532 29.00 -1.62 -20.55
N HIS A 533 29.91 -2.54 -20.20
CA HIS A 533 31.24 -2.20 -19.68
C HIS A 533 32.08 -1.45 -20.73
N GLY A 534 32.74 -0.37 -20.30
CA GLY A 534 33.56 0.50 -21.14
C GLY A 534 33.50 1.96 -20.71
N LYS A 535 34.24 2.84 -21.39
CA LYS A 535 34.13 4.30 -21.21
C LYS A 535 32.79 4.78 -21.76
N ILE A 536 31.95 5.40 -20.94
CA ILE A 536 30.57 5.81 -21.30
C ILE A 536 30.52 6.59 -22.63
N GLY A 537 31.46 7.54 -22.81
CA GLY A 537 31.56 8.36 -24.03
C GLY A 537 31.81 7.57 -25.31
N ASP A 538 32.45 6.40 -25.22
CA ASP A 538 32.84 5.58 -26.37
C ASP A 538 31.83 4.45 -26.66
N ILE A 539 30.78 4.31 -25.83
CA ILE A 539 29.71 3.33 -26.04
C ILE A 539 28.84 3.76 -27.23
N ALA A 540 28.88 2.98 -28.31
CA ALA A 540 27.96 3.12 -29.45
C ALA A 540 26.53 2.67 -29.08
N LEU A 541 25.58 3.58 -29.24
CA LEU A 541 24.18 3.40 -28.86
C LEU A 541 23.38 2.60 -29.90
N ARG A 542 22.48 1.75 -29.41
CA ARG A 542 21.62 0.86 -30.20
C ARG A 542 20.15 0.99 -29.79
N PRO A 543 19.19 0.65 -30.68
CA PRO A 543 17.78 0.55 -30.31
C PRO A 543 17.58 -0.40 -29.13
N GLY A 544 16.83 0.03 -28.11
CA GLY A 544 16.59 -0.77 -26.90
C GLY A 544 17.70 -0.74 -25.85
N ASP A 545 18.77 0.04 -26.04
CA ASP A 545 19.68 0.37 -24.93
C ASP A 545 18.96 1.24 -23.90
N THR A 546 19.18 0.97 -22.61
CA THR A 546 18.61 1.75 -21.50
C THR A 546 19.67 2.67 -20.90
N LEU A 547 19.46 3.98 -21.04
CA LEU A 547 20.32 5.03 -20.50
C LEU A 547 19.86 5.41 -19.09
N LEU A 548 20.74 5.22 -18.10
CA LEU A 548 20.62 5.89 -16.82
C LEU A 548 21.31 7.25 -16.94
N MET A 549 20.60 8.34 -16.68
CA MET A 549 21.11 9.69 -16.89
C MET A 549 20.59 10.70 -15.87
N GLN A 550 21.36 11.76 -15.62
CA GLN A 550 20.93 12.91 -14.82
C GLN A 550 20.59 14.08 -15.74
N CYS A 551 19.38 14.62 -15.61
CA CYS A 551 18.79 15.55 -16.57
C CYS A 551 18.43 16.89 -15.92
N ALA A 552 18.30 17.95 -16.72
CA ALA A 552 17.57 19.14 -16.27
C ALA A 552 16.11 18.80 -15.88
N PRO A 553 15.49 19.48 -14.90
CA PRO A 553 14.09 19.24 -14.50
C PRO A 553 13.07 19.38 -15.64
N GLU A 554 13.39 20.17 -16.66
CA GLU A 554 12.60 20.37 -17.88
C GLU A 554 12.62 19.18 -18.85
N PHE A 555 13.65 18.32 -18.79
CA PHE A 555 13.84 17.22 -19.73
C PHE A 555 12.63 16.29 -19.84
N MET A 556 12.03 15.94 -18.70
CA MET A 556 10.86 15.06 -18.63
C MET A 556 9.56 15.69 -19.16
N ARG A 557 9.52 17.02 -19.35
CA ARG A 557 8.41 17.72 -20.01
C ARG A 557 8.64 17.82 -21.52
N LEU A 558 9.90 17.99 -21.94
CA LEU A 558 10.29 18.13 -23.35
C LEU A 558 10.33 16.79 -24.10
N HIS A 559 10.95 15.76 -23.52
CA HIS A 559 11.31 14.53 -24.23
C HIS A 559 10.42 13.31 -23.96
N ARG A 560 9.46 13.39 -23.01
CA ARG A 560 8.50 12.30 -22.74
C ARG A 560 7.69 11.88 -23.98
N ASN A 561 7.45 12.81 -24.90
CA ASN A 561 6.72 12.59 -26.15
C ASN A 561 7.62 12.69 -27.40
N SER A 562 8.95 12.68 -27.26
CA SER A 562 9.86 12.69 -28.42
C SER A 562 9.90 11.32 -29.08
N ARG A 563 10.40 11.25 -30.33
CA ARG A 563 10.60 9.97 -31.05
C ARG A 563 11.94 9.30 -30.74
N ASP A 564 12.71 9.87 -29.81
CA ASP A 564 14.10 9.52 -29.55
C ASP A 564 14.22 8.45 -28.46
N PHE A 565 13.20 8.34 -27.60
CA PHE A 565 13.13 7.40 -26.48
C PHE A 565 11.76 6.71 -26.43
N TYR A 566 11.71 5.40 -26.16
CA TYR A 566 10.44 4.65 -26.04
C TYR A 566 9.76 4.81 -24.69
N LEU A 567 10.55 5.02 -23.65
CA LEU A 567 10.10 5.24 -22.28
C LEU A 567 11.14 6.12 -21.60
N ALA A 568 10.70 7.08 -20.79
CA ALA A 568 11.54 7.84 -19.87
C ALA A 568 10.84 7.86 -18.50
N SER A 569 11.52 7.44 -17.44
CA SER A 569 11.00 7.37 -16.07
C SER A 569 11.92 8.09 -15.09
N GLU A 570 11.36 8.89 -14.18
CA GLU A 570 12.08 9.35 -12.99
C GLU A 570 12.35 8.15 -12.07
N LEU A 571 13.55 8.05 -11.50
CA LEU A 571 13.87 7.00 -10.53
C LEU A 571 13.19 7.27 -9.17
N PRO A 572 12.46 6.29 -8.59
CA PRO A 572 11.86 6.43 -7.27
C PRO A 572 12.92 6.74 -6.19
N GLY A 573 12.71 7.84 -5.45
CA GLY A 573 13.62 8.30 -4.39
C GLY A 573 14.51 9.49 -4.76
N ALA A 574 14.47 10.00 -6.00
CA ALA A 574 15.29 11.14 -6.43
C ALA A 574 14.86 12.53 -5.86
N ARG A 575 13.94 12.57 -4.89
CA ARG A 575 13.51 13.80 -4.19
C ARG A 575 13.79 13.67 -2.70
N THR A 576 14.63 14.55 -2.16
CA THR A 576 14.79 14.70 -0.71
C THR A 576 13.47 15.17 -0.08
N PRO A 577 12.92 14.48 0.93
CA PRO A 577 11.67 14.90 1.56
C PRO A 577 11.76 16.31 2.17
N ALA A 578 10.66 17.05 2.11
CA ALA A 578 10.61 18.43 2.60
C ALA A 578 10.45 18.48 4.14
N PHE A 579 11.48 18.06 4.89
CA PHE A 579 11.48 17.91 6.35
C PHE A 579 11.01 19.15 7.14
N GLU A 580 11.14 20.35 6.57
CA GLU A 580 10.58 21.60 7.12
C GLU A 580 9.06 21.52 7.31
N ARG A 581 8.36 20.87 6.37
CA ARG A 581 6.90 20.68 6.37
C ARG A 581 6.45 19.45 7.15
N ALA A 582 7.36 18.55 7.53
CA ALA A 582 7.06 17.36 8.32
C ALA A 582 6.28 17.68 9.61
N ARG A 583 6.69 18.74 10.32
CA ARG A 583 6.02 19.19 11.56
C ARG A 583 4.62 19.75 11.29
N VAL A 584 4.43 20.43 10.16
CA VAL A 584 3.14 21.01 9.73
C VAL A 584 2.15 19.89 9.38
N ALA A 585 2.59 18.91 8.59
CA ALA A 585 1.76 17.75 8.24
C ALA A 585 1.38 16.92 9.49
N LEU A 586 2.32 16.69 10.41
CA LEU A 586 2.05 15.98 11.67
C LEU A 586 1.12 16.76 12.60
N GLY A 587 1.26 18.09 12.68
CA GLY A 587 0.35 18.96 13.44
C GLY A 587 -1.08 18.97 12.87
N ILE A 588 -1.22 18.96 11.54
CA ILE A 588 -2.51 18.85 10.85
C ILE A 588 -3.15 17.47 11.10
N LEU A 589 -2.38 16.38 11.07
CA LEU A 589 -2.87 15.04 11.46
C LEU A 589 -3.35 15.02 12.91
N ALA A 590 -2.57 15.57 13.85
CA ALA A 590 -2.94 15.64 15.26
C ALA A 590 -4.24 16.46 15.48
N ALA A 591 -4.40 17.58 14.78
CA ALA A 591 -5.62 18.38 14.81
C ALA A 591 -6.84 17.60 14.28
N MET A 592 -6.69 16.82 13.20
CA MET A 592 -7.74 15.93 12.68
C MET A 592 -8.15 14.88 13.73
N VAL A 593 -7.17 14.18 14.31
CA VAL A 593 -7.43 13.14 15.30
C VAL A 593 -8.14 13.71 16.53
N LEU A 594 -7.69 14.86 17.03
CA LEU A 594 -8.35 15.55 18.16
C LEU A 594 -9.79 15.96 17.82
N ALA A 595 -10.02 16.56 16.65
CA ALA A 595 -11.36 17.02 16.25
C ALA A 595 -12.38 15.88 16.11
N VAL A 596 -11.96 14.72 15.61
CA VAL A 596 -12.84 13.52 15.52
C VAL A 596 -12.96 12.82 16.87
N SER A 597 -11.89 12.77 17.68
CA SER A 597 -11.92 12.16 19.03
C SER A 597 -12.83 12.91 20.00
N LEU A 598 -13.01 14.23 19.80
CA LEU A 598 -13.94 15.07 20.56
C LEU A 598 -15.41 14.93 20.08
N GLY A 599 -15.70 14.09 19.09
CA GLY A 599 -17.04 13.81 18.58
C GLY A 599 -17.72 14.94 17.80
N GLY A 600 -17.10 16.13 17.71
CA GLY A 600 -17.73 17.33 17.14
C GLY A 600 -17.84 17.38 15.62
N ILE A 601 -17.13 16.52 14.88
CA ILE A 601 -17.11 16.51 13.41
C ILE A 601 -17.10 15.07 12.88
N HIS A 602 -18.00 14.76 11.94
CA HIS A 602 -18.01 13.47 11.25
C HIS A 602 -16.69 13.22 10.48
N ILE A 603 -16.13 12.01 10.64
CA ILE A 603 -14.82 11.59 10.12
C ILE A 603 -14.54 12.01 8.66
N SER A 604 -15.52 11.85 7.76
CA SER A 604 -15.35 12.21 6.34
C SER A 604 -15.08 13.70 6.13
N ILE A 605 -15.81 14.57 6.84
CA ILE A 605 -15.65 16.03 6.77
C ILE A 605 -14.28 16.41 7.34
N ALA A 606 -13.92 15.86 8.49
CA ALA A 606 -12.61 16.09 9.10
C ALA A 606 -11.46 15.67 8.17
N ALA A 607 -11.56 14.53 7.49
CA ALA A 607 -10.56 14.06 6.54
C ALA A 607 -10.44 14.99 5.30
N PHE A 608 -11.55 15.47 4.73
CA PHE A 608 -11.48 16.43 3.61
C PHE A 608 -10.95 17.81 4.02
N VAL A 609 -11.30 18.31 5.22
CA VAL A 609 -10.72 19.54 5.78
C VAL A 609 -9.20 19.38 5.96
N THR A 610 -8.76 18.20 6.42
CA THR A 610 -7.34 17.85 6.59
C THR A 610 -6.62 17.82 5.24
N VAL A 611 -7.21 17.23 4.20
CA VAL A 611 -6.67 17.25 2.83
C VAL A 611 -6.57 18.68 2.29
N ALA A 612 -7.59 19.52 2.50
CA ALA A 612 -7.57 20.92 2.10
C ALA A 612 -6.44 21.69 2.80
N ALA A 613 -6.24 21.48 4.11
CA ALA A 613 -5.16 22.08 4.88
C ALA A 613 -3.77 21.61 4.41
N LEU A 614 -3.58 20.32 4.09
CA LEU A 614 -2.33 19.76 3.58
C LEU A 614 -1.98 20.28 2.18
N ILE A 615 -2.97 20.51 1.32
CA ILE A 615 -2.77 21.13 0.00
C ILE A 615 -2.47 22.64 0.16
N GLY A 616 -3.23 23.36 1.00
CA GLY A 616 -3.03 24.79 1.25
C GLY A 616 -1.65 25.12 1.85
N THR A 617 -1.18 24.31 2.79
CA THR A 617 0.18 24.39 3.36
C THR A 617 1.27 23.82 2.45
N ARG A 618 0.91 23.32 1.26
CA ARG A 618 1.83 22.72 0.27
C ARG A 618 2.62 21.53 0.83
N CYS A 619 2.03 20.76 1.74
CA CYS A 619 2.56 19.47 2.19
C CYS A 619 2.44 18.39 1.08
N ILE A 620 1.43 18.51 0.22
CA ILE A 620 1.26 17.67 -0.99
C ILE A 620 0.74 18.51 -2.15
N SER A 621 1.16 18.22 -3.39
CA SER A 621 0.59 18.88 -4.57
C SER A 621 -0.77 18.28 -4.98
N PRO A 622 -1.66 19.04 -5.63
CA PRO A 622 -2.91 18.51 -6.16
C PRO A 622 -2.75 17.38 -7.22
N ALA A 623 -1.56 17.20 -7.79
CA ALA A 623 -1.24 16.08 -8.67
C ALA A 623 -0.96 14.81 -7.85
N GLN A 624 0.01 14.88 -6.92
CA GLN A 624 0.35 13.79 -6.00
C GLN A 624 -0.88 13.32 -5.19
N ALA A 625 -1.73 14.25 -4.75
CA ALA A 625 -2.97 13.93 -4.04
C ALA A 625 -3.89 13.03 -4.87
N ARG A 626 -4.14 13.38 -6.15
CA ARG A 626 -4.99 12.56 -7.04
C ARG A 626 -4.38 11.19 -7.36
N SER A 627 -3.06 11.11 -7.53
CA SER A 627 -2.36 9.85 -7.79
C SER A 627 -2.09 9.00 -6.55
N SER A 628 -2.43 9.48 -5.35
CA SER A 628 -2.21 8.75 -4.10
C SER A 628 -3.42 7.94 -3.61
N VAL A 629 -4.58 8.11 -4.24
CA VAL A 629 -5.81 7.39 -3.89
C VAL A 629 -5.78 5.99 -4.50
N ASP A 630 -5.88 4.96 -3.65
CA ASP A 630 -6.07 3.58 -4.10
C ASP A 630 -7.54 3.35 -4.49
N TRP A 631 -7.79 3.42 -5.80
CA TRP A 631 -9.14 3.23 -6.36
C TRP A 631 -9.65 1.79 -6.22
N SER A 632 -8.77 0.78 -6.24
CA SER A 632 -9.15 -0.62 -6.06
C SER A 632 -9.66 -0.87 -4.64
N VAL A 633 -9.04 -0.28 -3.62
CA VAL A 633 -9.57 -0.31 -2.25
C VAL A 633 -10.92 0.40 -2.16
N LEU A 634 -11.08 1.60 -2.75
CA LEU A 634 -12.37 2.31 -2.71
C LEU A 634 -13.50 1.54 -3.42
N ILE A 635 -13.21 0.93 -4.57
CA ILE A 635 -14.16 0.06 -5.30
C ILE A 635 -14.52 -1.15 -4.45
N THR A 636 -13.53 -1.83 -3.88
CA THR A 636 -13.72 -3.01 -3.02
C THR A 636 -14.67 -2.70 -1.84
N ILE A 637 -14.51 -1.55 -1.18
CA ILE A 637 -15.40 -1.14 -0.07
C ILE A 637 -16.80 -0.79 -0.59
N GLY A 638 -16.90 0.04 -1.64
CA GLY A 638 -18.19 0.44 -2.22
C GLY A 638 -19.02 -0.76 -2.71
N CYS A 639 -18.38 -1.71 -3.39
CA CYS A 639 -18.98 -2.98 -3.77
C CYS A 639 -19.29 -3.87 -2.57
N GLY A 640 -18.44 -3.88 -1.55
CA GLY A 640 -18.65 -4.66 -0.33
C GLY A 640 -19.95 -4.29 0.40
N LEU A 641 -20.22 -2.99 0.54
CA LEU A 641 -21.49 -2.52 1.13
C LEU A 641 -22.71 -2.95 0.29
N GLY A 642 -22.60 -2.91 -1.04
CA GLY A 642 -23.67 -3.36 -1.93
C GLY A 642 -23.88 -4.89 -1.90
N ILE A 643 -22.81 -5.68 -1.80
CA ILE A 643 -22.86 -7.14 -1.64
C ILE A 643 -23.50 -7.52 -0.29
N ALA A 644 -23.12 -6.85 0.80
CA ALA A 644 -23.74 -7.07 2.11
C ALA A 644 -25.25 -6.77 2.09
N ASN A 645 -25.64 -5.68 1.43
CA ASN A 645 -27.04 -5.30 1.21
C ASN A 645 -27.82 -6.35 0.37
N ALA A 646 -27.20 -6.89 -0.69
CA ALA A 646 -27.79 -7.98 -1.47
C ALA A 646 -27.95 -9.27 -0.64
N MET A 647 -26.99 -9.59 0.23
CA MET A 647 -27.05 -10.76 1.11
C MET A 647 -28.15 -10.68 2.16
N ASP A 648 -28.49 -9.49 2.68
CA ASP A 648 -29.63 -9.35 3.59
C ASP A 648 -30.99 -9.28 2.86
N GLN A 649 -31.11 -8.47 1.79
CA GLN A 649 -32.37 -8.36 1.04
C GLN A 649 -32.81 -9.67 0.40
N SER A 650 -31.87 -10.49 -0.09
CA SER A 650 -32.17 -11.83 -0.61
C SER A 650 -32.37 -12.89 0.50
N GLY A 651 -32.24 -12.54 1.78
CA GLY A 651 -32.31 -13.46 2.92
C GLY A 651 -31.13 -14.44 3.05
N ALA A 652 -30.15 -14.37 2.15
CA ALA A 652 -29.02 -15.30 2.10
C ALA A 652 -28.15 -15.27 3.38
N ALA A 653 -27.91 -14.09 3.94
CA ALA A 653 -27.20 -13.94 5.22
C ALA A 653 -27.94 -14.62 6.38
N ARG A 654 -29.27 -14.43 6.44
CA ARG A 654 -30.15 -15.08 7.43
C ARG A 654 -30.18 -16.59 7.27
N PHE A 655 -30.20 -17.12 6.03
CA PHE A 655 -30.11 -18.55 5.77
C PHE A 655 -28.77 -19.17 6.25
N VAL A 656 -27.63 -18.54 5.96
CA VAL A 656 -26.32 -19.03 6.41
C VAL A 656 -26.20 -18.96 7.93
N ALA A 657 -26.64 -17.85 8.53
CA ALA A 657 -26.69 -17.71 9.99
C ALA A 657 -27.63 -18.74 10.66
N GLN A 658 -28.77 -19.09 10.04
CA GLN A 658 -29.65 -20.18 10.51
C GLN A 658 -28.92 -21.54 10.52
N GLY A 659 -28.20 -21.88 9.44
CA GLY A 659 -27.42 -23.12 9.38
C GLY A 659 -26.31 -23.17 10.43
N LEU A 660 -25.64 -22.05 10.68
CA LEU A 660 -24.62 -21.91 11.72
C LEU A 660 -25.18 -22.03 13.14
N VAL A 661 -26.21 -21.25 13.47
CA VAL A 661 -26.84 -21.24 14.81
C VAL A 661 -27.54 -22.58 15.10
N ALA A 662 -28.17 -23.23 14.11
CA ALA A 662 -28.73 -24.56 14.29
C ALA A 662 -27.65 -25.64 14.55
N SER A 663 -26.42 -25.44 14.07
CA SER A 663 -25.30 -26.38 14.22
C SER A 663 -24.51 -26.17 15.51
N VAL A 664 -24.40 -24.93 16.01
CA VAL A 664 -23.47 -24.55 17.09
C VAL A 664 -24.15 -23.85 18.27
N GLY A 665 -25.33 -23.24 18.09
CA GLY A 665 -26.03 -22.44 19.11
C GLY A 665 -26.45 -23.23 20.36
N ALA A 666 -26.54 -24.56 20.28
CA ALA A 666 -26.74 -25.45 21.44
C ALA A 666 -25.57 -25.39 22.46
N PHE A 667 -24.38 -24.94 22.04
CA PHE A 667 -23.22 -24.68 22.90
C PHE A 667 -23.14 -23.21 23.36
N GLY A 668 -24.18 -22.41 23.10
CA GLY A 668 -24.33 -21.03 23.54
C GLY A 668 -23.76 -19.96 22.58
N PRO A 669 -24.01 -18.66 22.86
CA PRO A 669 -23.58 -17.56 21.99
C PRO A 669 -22.06 -17.52 21.77
N LEU A 670 -21.27 -17.81 22.80
CA LEU A 670 -19.80 -17.81 22.72
C LEU A 670 -19.28 -18.83 21.69
N ALA A 671 -19.88 -20.02 21.60
CA ALA A 671 -19.49 -21.01 20.61
C ALA A 671 -19.79 -20.55 19.17
N THR A 672 -20.89 -19.81 18.98
CA THR A 672 -21.22 -19.18 17.69
C THR A 672 -20.20 -18.07 17.36
N LEU A 673 -19.83 -17.25 18.35
CA LEU A 673 -18.80 -16.20 18.23
C LEU A 673 -17.43 -16.78 17.81
N VAL A 674 -17.00 -17.88 18.43
CA VAL A 674 -15.77 -18.61 18.08
C VAL A 674 -15.76 -19.04 16.61
N VAL A 675 -16.86 -19.62 16.12
CA VAL A 675 -16.94 -20.08 14.72
C VAL A 675 -17.01 -18.90 13.74
N ILE A 676 -17.65 -17.79 14.10
CA ILE A 676 -17.64 -16.56 13.28
C ILE A 676 -16.23 -15.97 13.20
N TYR A 677 -15.48 -15.95 14.31
CA TYR A 677 -14.06 -15.52 14.29
C TYR A 677 -13.25 -16.42 13.35
N LEU A 678 -13.33 -17.74 13.50
CA LEU A 678 -12.57 -18.70 12.69
C LEU A 678 -12.91 -18.62 11.20
N LEU A 679 -14.20 -18.49 10.84
CA LEU A 679 -14.62 -18.32 9.45
C LEU A 679 -14.16 -16.97 8.88
N CYS A 680 -14.25 -15.88 9.66
CA CYS A 680 -13.86 -14.55 9.22
C CYS A 680 -12.33 -14.43 9.04
N LEU A 681 -11.55 -15.00 9.95
CA LEU A 681 -10.09 -15.11 9.83
C LEU A 681 -9.71 -15.94 8.59
N LEU A 682 -10.29 -17.14 8.41
CA LEU A 682 -10.03 -17.99 7.25
C LEU A 682 -10.34 -17.26 5.92
N MET A 683 -11.41 -16.46 5.89
CA MET A 683 -11.74 -15.63 4.74
C MET A 683 -10.76 -14.46 4.55
N ALA A 684 -10.29 -13.80 5.61
CA ALA A 684 -9.30 -12.73 5.50
C ALA A 684 -7.89 -13.22 5.10
N GLU A 685 -7.54 -14.45 5.47
CA GLU A 685 -6.29 -15.11 5.04
C GLU A 685 -6.33 -15.56 3.56
N THR A 686 -7.52 -15.91 3.04
CA THR A 686 -7.67 -16.45 1.67
C THR A 686 -8.18 -15.45 0.64
N LEU A 687 -8.57 -14.25 1.06
CA LEU A 687 -9.18 -13.21 0.22
C LEU A 687 -8.60 -11.84 0.57
N HIS A 688 -9.02 -10.82 -0.17
CA HIS A 688 -8.82 -9.44 0.27
C HIS A 688 -9.70 -9.13 1.50
N HIS A 689 -9.14 -8.52 2.54
CA HIS A 689 -9.78 -8.41 3.87
C HIS A 689 -11.17 -7.74 3.83
N ASN A 690 -11.34 -6.69 3.02
CA ASN A 690 -12.61 -5.97 2.91
C ASN A 690 -13.72 -6.82 2.23
N ALA A 691 -13.35 -7.83 1.43
CA ALA A 691 -14.28 -8.80 0.86
C ALA A 691 -14.75 -9.82 1.93
N ALA A 692 -13.85 -10.23 2.83
CA ALA A 692 -14.21 -11.07 3.98
C ALA A 692 -15.21 -10.34 4.91
N VAL A 693 -14.99 -9.04 5.17
CA VAL A 693 -15.95 -8.19 5.91
C VAL A 693 -17.31 -8.15 5.22
N ALA A 694 -17.36 -7.89 3.91
CA ALA A 694 -18.61 -7.76 3.14
C ALA A 694 -19.52 -9.00 3.20
N ILE A 695 -18.93 -10.19 3.34
CA ILE A 695 -19.68 -11.45 3.42
C ILE A 695 -19.99 -11.81 4.88
N MET A 696 -19.03 -11.64 5.80
CA MET A 696 -19.18 -12.05 7.20
C MET A 696 -20.00 -11.07 8.06
N PHE A 697 -19.97 -9.77 7.78
CA PHE A 697 -20.75 -8.77 8.53
C PHE A 697 -22.26 -9.09 8.57
N PRO A 698 -22.96 -9.27 7.43
CA PRO A 698 -24.40 -9.53 7.47
C PRO A 698 -24.73 -10.92 8.06
N ILE A 699 -23.83 -11.91 7.91
CA ILE A 699 -23.98 -13.22 8.56
C ILE A 699 -23.87 -13.09 10.09
N ALA A 700 -22.91 -12.31 10.58
CA ALA A 700 -22.69 -12.12 12.01
C ALA A 700 -23.84 -11.34 12.67
N LEU A 701 -24.33 -10.27 12.02
CA LEU A 701 -25.52 -9.53 12.44
C LEU A 701 -26.77 -10.43 12.46
N ALA A 702 -26.96 -11.25 11.41
CA ALA A 702 -28.06 -12.20 11.34
C ALA A 702 -27.95 -13.37 12.34
N ALA A 703 -26.75 -13.68 12.84
CA ALA A 703 -26.54 -14.68 13.90
C ALA A 703 -26.88 -14.12 15.29
N ALA A 704 -26.44 -12.89 15.59
CA ALA A 704 -26.78 -12.20 16.85
C ALA A 704 -28.31 -12.08 17.02
N GLY A 705 -29.00 -11.57 15.99
CA GLY A 705 -30.46 -11.42 16.00
C GLY A 705 -31.25 -12.73 16.12
N GLN A 706 -30.64 -13.88 15.78
CA GLN A 706 -31.25 -15.21 15.98
C GLN A 706 -31.02 -15.81 17.36
N LEU A 707 -29.88 -15.48 17.98
CA LEU A 707 -29.59 -15.85 19.36
C LEU A 707 -30.34 -14.96 20.36
N GLY A 708 -30.84 -13.80 19.92
CA GLY A 708 -31.52 -12.81 20.77
C GLY A 708 -30.54 -11.98 21.61
N VAL A 709 -29.30 -11.82 21.12
CA VAL A 709 -28.18 -11.20 21.82
C VAL A 709 -27.74 -9.91 21.11
N ASP A 710 -26.88 -9.13 21.76
CA ASP A 710 -26.31 -7.92 21.18
C ASP A 710 -25.50 -8.23 19.89
N TYR A 711 -25.58 -7.32 18.93
CA TYR A 711 -24.80 -7.36 17.68
C TYR A 711 -23.37 -6.86 17.87
N GLN A 712 -23.11 -5.98 18.85
CA GLN A 712 -21.80 -5.34 19.04
C GLN A 712 -20.66 -6.36 19.26
N PRO A 713 -20.83 -7.45 20.06
CA PRO A 713 -19.84 -8.53 20.15
C PRO A 713 -19.54 -9.20 18.79
N PHE A 714 -20.56 -9.41 17.99
CA PHE A 714 -20.49 -10.13 16.71
C PHE A 714 -19.84 -9.29 15.60
N VAL A 715 -20.18 -8.00 15.55
CA VAL A 715 -19.57 -7.04 14.62
C VAL A 715 -18.12 -6.75 15.01
N MET A 716 -17.81 -6.57 16.30
CA MET A 716 -16.44 -6.41 16.78
C MET A 716 -15.59 -7.66 16.51
N THR A 717 -16.19 -8.86 16.59
CA THR A 717 -15.55 -10.13 16.20
C THR A 717 -15.17 -10.13 14.72
N VAL A 718 -16.06 -9.70 13.82
CA VAL A 718 -15.75 -9.55 12.39
C VAL A 718 -14.66 -8.50 12.16
N ALA A 719 -14.71 -7.35 12.84
CA ALA A 719 -13.68 -6.30 12.72
C ALA A 719 -12.28 -6.79 13.14
N MET A 720 -12.18 -7.50 14.26
CA MET A 720 -10.90 -7.99 14.78
C MET A 720 -10.38 -9.17 13.97
N ALA A 721 -11.23 -10.14 13.61
CA ALA A 721 -10.81 -11.30 12.80
C ALA A 721 -10.40 -10.94 11.37
N SER A 722 -11.07 -9.97 10.73
CA SER A 722 -10.72 -9.55 9.36
C SER A 722 -9.51 -8.62 9.28
N ALA A 723 -9.17 -7.93 10.38
CA ALA A 723 -7.99 -7.08 10.44
C ALA A 723 -6.74 -7.81 11.00
N CYS A 724 -6.91 -8.86 11.81
CA CYS A 724 -5.82 -9.62 12.44
C CYS A 724 -5.51 -10.93 11.66
N ALA A 725 -5.28 -10.82 10.35
CA ALA A 725 -4.80 -11.91 9.51
C ALA A 725 -3.29 -11.73 9.24
N PHE A 726 -2.48 -12.72 9.61
CA PHE A 726 -1.02 -12.66 9.56
C PHE A 726 -0.36 -13.83 8.79
N ALA A 727 -1.04 -14.97 8.59
CA ALA A 727 -0.43 -16.20 8.09
C ALA A 727 -0.16 -16.24 6.58
N PHE A 728 -0.97 -15.58 5.76
CA PHE A 728 -0.86 -15.63 4.30
C PHE A 728 -0.18 -14.35 3.77
N PRO A 729 0.92 -14.47 2.99
CA PRO A 729 1.63 -13.29 2.50
C PRO A 729 0.97 -12.60 1.29
N ILE A 730 -0.06 -13.22 0.68
CA ILE A 730 -0.65 -12.79 -0.60
C ILE A 730 -1.95 -11.98 -0.39
N SER A 731 -2.70 -12.23 0.69
CA SER A 731 -3.96 -11.55 1.03
C SER A 731 -3.82 -10.04 1.24
N TYR A 732 -2.64 -9.58 1.66
CA TYR A 732 -2.41 -8.20 2.11
C TYR A 732 -1.15 -7.55 1.51
N GLN A 733 -1.31 -6.30 1.04
CA GLN A 733 -0.26 -5.57 0.31
C GLN A 733 1.03 -5.38 1.13
N THR A 734 0.94 -5.16 2.44
CA THR A 734 2.14 -4.97 3.27
C THR A 734 2.94 -6.26 3.45
N HIS A 735 2.26 -7.41 3.46
CA HIS A 735 2.91 -8.71 3.45
C HIS A 735 3.66 -8.93 2.14
N LEU A 736 3.04 -8.66 0.98
CA LEU A 736 3.72 -8.77 -0.32
C LEU A 736 5.00 -7.92 -0.41
N ILE A 737 4.96 -6.68 0.09
CA ILE A 737 6.13 -5.78 0.13
C ILE A 737 7.30 -6.42 0.90
N VAL A 738 7.04 -6.92 2.12
CA VAL A 738 8.10 -7.49 2.95
C VAL A 738 8.47 -8.92 2.54
N TYR A 739 7.55 -9.68 1.94
CA TYR A 739 7.76 -11.03 1.43
C TYR A 739 8.89 -11.07 0.40
N GLY A 740 8.77 -10.26 -0.65
CA GLY A 740 9.82 -10.12 -1.66
C GLY A 740 11.10 -9.50 -1.11
N ALA A 741 10.99 -8.39 -0.38
CA ALA A 741 12.15 -7.63 0.11
C ALA A 741 12.97 -8.35 1.21
N GLY A 742 12.38 -9.31 1.93
CA GLY A 742 13.05 -10.14 2.94
C GLY A 742 13.46 -11.54 2.48
N GLY A 743 13.22 -11.88 1.20
CA GLY A 743 13.52 -13.21 0.65
C GLY A 743 12.77 -14.35 1.35
N TYR A 744 11.56 -14.08 1.87
CA TYR A 744 10.80 -15.05 2.65
C TYR A 744 10.16 -16.12 1.77
N ARG A 745 9.93 -17.30 2.36
CA ARG A 745 9.11 -18.37 1.79
C ARG A 745 7.73 -18.33 2.44
N PHE A 746 6.70 -18.81 1.73
CA PHE A 746 5.32 -18.91 2.26
C PHE A 746 5.26 -19.59 3.64
N ARG A 747 6.10 -20.61 3.87
CA ARG A 747 6.21 -21.31 5.16
C ARG A 747 6.68 -20.41 6.31
N ASP A 748 7.49 -19.39 6.05
CA ASP A 748 8.02 -18.50 7.09
C ASP A 748 6.88 -17.62 7.65
N PHE A 749 6.00 -17.15 6.76
CA PHE A 749 4.76 -16.47 7.13
C PHE A 749 3.82 -17.38 7.93
N LEU A 750 3.51 -18.58 7.44
CA LEU A 750 2.68 -19.54 8.22
C LEU A 750 3.25 -19.81 9.63
N ARG A 751 4.58 -19.84 9.78
CA ARG A 751 5.27 -20.18 11.03
C ARG A 751 5.23 -19.06 12.09
N VAL A 752 5.11 -17.79 11.66
CA VAL A 752 5.06 -16.63 12.57
C VAL A 752 3.64 -16.04 12.66
N GLY A 753 2.85 -16.15 11.59
CA GLY A 753 1.45 -15.74 11.51
C GLY A 753 0.51 -16.62 12.32
N ILE A 754 0.38 -17.93 12.01
CA ILE A 754 -0.59 -18.82 12.67
C ILE A 754 -0.56 -18.75 14.22
N PRO A 755 0.63 -18.72 14.88
CA PRO A 755 0.67 -18.56 16.33
C PRO A 755 0.29 -17.16 16.82
N LEU A 756 0.47 -16.11 16.01
CA LEU A 756 0.00 -14.74 16.28
C LEU A 756 -1.52 -14.63 16.05
N ASP A 757 -2.05 -15.18 14.96
CA ASP A 757 -3.50 -15.27 14.70
C ASP A 757 -4.21 -15.94 15.89
N ALA A 758 -3.65 -17.03 16.40
CA ALA A 758 -4.15 -17.73 17.59
C ALA A 758 -4.08 -16.87 18.87
N VAL A 759 -3.05 -16.05 19.05
CA VAL A 759 -2.96 -15.08 20.16
C VAL A 759 -4.03 -13.99 20.02
N CYS A 760 -4.18 -13.42 18.84
CA CYS A 760 -5.19 -12.40 18.55
C CYS A 760 -6.62 -12.94 18.73
N MET A 761 -6.88 -14.17 18.27
CA MET A 761 -8.13 -14.90 18.47
C MET A 761 -8.44 -15.13 19.95
N VAL A 762 -7.48 -15.63 20.73
CA VAL A 762 -7.68 -15.86 22.17
C VAL A 762 -7.95 -14.54 22.89
N VAL A 763 -7.20 -13.47 22.62
CA VAL A 763 -7.44 -12.17 23.24
C VAL A 763 -8.81 -11.61 22.83
N ALA A 764 -9.18 -11.67 21.54
CA ALA A 764 -10.48 -11.19 21.06
C ALA A 764 -11.65 -11.94 21.72
N LEU A 765 -11.65 -13.28 21.66
CA LEU A 765 -12.75 -14.10 22.20
C LEU A 765 -12.81 -14.10 23.73
N VAL A 766 -11.72 -13.76 24.43
CA VAL A 766 -11.70 -13.55 25.89
C VAL A 766 -12.19 -12.15 26.27
N MET A 767 -11.87 -11.12 25.48
CA MET A 767 -12.15 -9.72 25.86
C MET A 767 -13.44 -9.16 25.29
N ILE A 768 -13.83 -9.51 24.06
CA ILE A 768 -15.07 -9.02 23.44
C ILE A 768 -16.29 -9.33 24.35
N PRO A 769 -16.53 -10.57 24.82
CA PRO A 769 -17.66 -10.90 25.70
C PRO A 769 -17.60 -10.29 27.12
N ARG A 770 -16.46 -9.68 27.50
CA ARG A 770 -16.28 -9.00 28.79
C ARG A 770 -16.54 -7.50 28.72
N ILE A 771 -16.47 -6.93 27.52
CA ILE A 771 -16.64 -5.50 27.27
C ILE A 771 -18.05 -5.25 26.71
N TRP A 772 -18.49 -6.10 25.78
CA TRP A 772 -19.86 -6.16 25.28
C TRP A 772 -20.43 -7.54 25.64
N PRO A 773 -21.42 -7.64 26.54
CA PRO A 773 -21.93 -8.92 27.01
C PRO A 773 -22.68 -9.69 25.90
N LEU A 774 -22.64 -11.03 26.02
CA LEU A 774 -23.38 -11.99 25.18
C LEU A 774 -24.69 -12.43 25.84
#